data_AF-A0A673WNV1-F1
#
_entry.id   AF-A0A673WNV1-F1
#
_cell.length_a   1.000
_cell.length_b   1.000
_cell.length_c   1.000
_cell.angle_alpha   90.00
_cell.angle_beta   90.00
_cell.angle_gamma   90.00
#
_symmetry.space_group_name_H-M   'P 1'
#
loop_
_entity.id
_entity.type
_entity.pdbx_description
1 polymer ?
#
loop_
_entity_poly.entity_id
_entity_poly.type
_entity_poly.pdbx_seq_one_letter_code
_entity_poly.pdbx_strand_id
1 'polypeptide(L)'
;MEQFRGAGDKATLVKITVLRGNNLRGNKAESILNYVRAEFNGIVLGDSQKLDAAVDQGVDYNFTCSFECSDAAHTLDDMAHKPVILTVIEVLPKEKKQKEEKTAVIGQAIVDLLPLLHDVTVCVPEPLLSGVQLSDSNLLKVTVETAYSVPEVWNPVSGSGPPSSYVAALQVPLTAEKEQVLMFSNGLLKVGGESEPMGRPRKWPLGPLLAPGAQFIPGVSMEGEPIEMEDGDLTSIEDRDFRKEAETNKKRVSWDTERRCFLDVDGAGEDETQLSFHGVAYVDMAPLLYPGARRVRGAYQLYPFYDSDLLVKSAAIGTDSVTLVETEQQQQVNTEGQMYADSRTYIIIEIALEKSLVPKRSPEELAKRVMELIPPRAPLPRRPAGAERAVQEYQAQIASVAGQVLEQYQQLFGPAFLPGEKPLDPTSQEQRKTKLLGELNYSGKYFAFKEQIKYSVVRIVREKMLRTEAFSDPEQLQAFLSQLYVFLVDEMHVALNKTQPRPLVDGAQLIHFAKEAQLNGDYQLAAQYYQEQLTRDRSDPAHWFDYGVLYMLTTDYQKAEECFHYAVSMEQTHLPSLLMCGILAEMGGRFEEAETFFEGATCVDPANVVAWTLFALAQELLCPEGGLSSSYHLALARLQLLRAEYGSAESSLKEALHDNVWALFGHIHHLTGEFGKAQECYERTLDFVTDATDTHPVYLRLGSIYLQEGEFQRAKTTYLRACKSSPSCLTWLGLGIACYRLGELTEAEDALTEANILNNGNAEVWGYLSLVCLQTGRRLEAEQSYKYALKLNLQKEAVLREIKALQDHVGFGNPCF
;
A
#
# COMPACT_ATOMS: atom_id res chain seq x y z
N MET A 1 -25.96 -31.70 -22.63
CA MET A 1 -25.36 -31.84 -23.97
C MET A 1 -25.52 -30.51 -24.68
N GLU A 2 -24.42 -30.05 -25.27
CA GLU A 2 -24.28 -28.90 -26.20
C GLU A 2 -24.56 -27.49 -25.64
N GLN A 3 -23.50 -26.82 -25.15
CA GLN A 3 -23.08 -25.46 -25.55
C GLN A 3 -21.84 -25.02 -24.74
N PHE A 4 -20.70 -25.66 -24.99
CA PHE A 4 -19.37 -25.11 -24.67
C PHE A 4 -18.37 -25.72 -25.66
N ARG A 5 -18.37 -25.21 -26.89
CA ARG A 5 -17.28 -25.37 -27.85
C ARG A 5 -17.23 -24.10 -28.71
N GLY A 6 -16.09 -23.42 -28.66
CA GLY A 6 -15.76 -22.37 -29.63
C GLY A 6 -15.32 -21.02 -29.07
N ALA A 7 -14.48 -20.97 -28.03
CA ALA A 7 -13.49 -19.88 -27.97
C ALA A 7 -12.31 -20.37 -28.82
N GLY A 8 -12.33 -20.04 -30.12
CA GLY A 8 -11.14 -20.23 -30.94
C GLY A 8 -10.11 -19.18 -30.54
N ASP A 9 -8.86 -19.59 -30.36
CA ASP A 9 -7.70 -18.72 -30.17
C ASP A 9 -7.81 -17.51 -31.13
N LYS A 10 -8.10 -16.33 -30.59
CA LYS A 10 -8.15 -15.12 -31.39
C LYS A 10 -6.73 -14.62 -31.53
N ALA A 11 -6.07 -14.95 -32.63
CA ALA A 11 -4.81 -14.33 -32.96
C ALA A 11 -4.98 -12.81 -33.14
N THR A 12 -4.33 -12.03 -32.29
CA THR A 12 -4.30 -10.57 -32.34
C THR A 12 -3.24 -10.13 -33.36
N LEU A 13 -3.63 -9.30 -34.33
CA LEU A 13 -2.74 -8.85 -35.39
C LEU A 13 -1.96 -7.59 -34.96
N VAL A 14 -0.65 -7.71 -34.77
CA VAL A 14 0.24 -6.57 -34.49
C VAL A 14 0.66 -5.94 -35.81
N LYS A 15 0.38 -4.64 -35.97
CA LYS A 15 0.75 -3.86 -37.18
C LYS A 15 1.86 -2.87 -36.87
N ILE A 16 2.90 -2.87 -37.69
CA ILE A 16 4.06 -1.99 -37.56
C ILE A 16 4.16 -1.14 -38.81
N THR A 17 4.11 0.18 -38.63
CA THR A 17 4.22 1.14 -39.71
C THR A 17 5.49 1.96 -39.58
N VAL A 18 6.41 1.79 -40.53
CA VAL A 18 7.61 2.61 -40.69
C VAL A 18 7.24 3.84 -41.50
N LEU A 19 7.12 4.99 -40.82
CA LEU A 19 6.71 6.24 -41.46
C LEU A 19 7.87 6.87 -42.25
N ARG A 20 8.96 7.22 -41.57
CA ARG A 20 10.04 8.03 -42.14
C ARG A 20 11.41 7.66 -41.56
N GLY A 21 12.43 7.63 -42.41
CA GLY A 21 13.84 7.58 -42.00
C GLY A 21 14.50 8.95 -42.15
N ASN A 22 15.17 9.46 -41.12
CA ASN A 22 15.86 10.75 -41.15
C ASN A 22 17.38 10.57 -41.08
N ASN A 23 18.13 11.50 -41.68
CA ASN A 23 19.61 11.56 -41.62
C ASN A 23 20.33 10.28 -42.12
N LEU A 24 19.81 9.63 -43.16
CA LEU A 24 20.42 8.44 -43.75
C LEU A 24 21.67 8.80 -44.57
N ARG A 25 22.78 8.09 -44.37
CA ARG A 25 24.04 8.30 -45.08
C ARG A 25 24.59 6.98 -45.63
N GLY A 26 24.65 6.87 -46.96
CA GLY A 26 25.21 5.71 -47.65
C GLY A 26 26.72 5.80 -47.85
N ASN A 27 27.31 4.75 -48.40
CA ASN A 27 28.76 4.58 -48.38
C ASN A 27 29.54 5.54 -49.30
N LYS A 28 28.99 5.99 -50.46
CA LYS A 28 29.73 6.84 -51.44
C LYS A 28 28.88 7.72 -52.43
N ALA A 29 27.64 8.12 -52.15
CA ALA A 29 26.80 8.83 -53.14
C ALA A 29 26.05 10.07 -52.61
N GLU A 30 25.80 11.06 -53.49
CA GLU A 30 24.94 12.25 -53.24
C GLU A 30 23.46 11.88 -53.09
N SER A 31 23.05 10.72 -53.61
CA SER A 31 21.74 10.11 -53.38
C SER A 31 21.87 8.59 -53.14
N ILE A 32 20.99 8.04 -52.29
CA ILE A 32 21.03 6.65 -51.86
C ILE A 32 19.71 5.95 -52.21
N LEU A 33 19.78 4.90 -53.03
CA LEU A 33 18.65 4.00 -53.26
C LEU A 33 18.56 3.03 -52.08
N ASN A 34 17.50 3.10 -51.29
CA ASN A 34 17.39 2.35 -50.05
C ASN A 34 15.98 1.81 -49.79
N TYR A 35 15.86 0.82 -48.92
CA TYR A 35 14.59 0.28 -48.44
C TYR A 35 14.74 -0.19 -46.99
N VAL A 36 13.61 -0.34 -46.29
CA VAL A 36 13.55 -0.87 -44.92
C VAL A 36 13.04 -2.30 -44.95
N ARG A 37 13.74 -3.18 -44.25
CA ARG A 37 13.33 -4.54 -43.96
C ARG A 37 12.90 -4.65 -42.51
N ALA A 38 11.73 -5.22 -42.26
CA ALA A 38 11.26 -5.54 -40.91
C ALA A 38 11.42 -7.04 -40.63
N GLU A 39 12.00 -7.38 -39.49
CA GLU A 39 12.25 -8.75 -39.04
C GLU A 39 11.77 -8.93 -37.59
N PHE A 40 11.11 -10.06 -37.32
CA PHE A 40 10.70 -10.48 -35.97
C PHE A 40 10.97 -11.98 -35.81
N ASN A 41 11.58 -12.38 -34.70
CA ASN A 41 11.92 -13.78 -34.41
C ASN A 41 12.73 -14.48 -35.54
N GLY A 42 13.64 -13.75 -36.19
CA GLY A 42 14.43 -14.27 -37.32
C GLY A 42 13.65 -14.43 -38.63
N ILE A 43 12.36 -14.09 -38.66
CA ILE A 43 11.49 -14.13 -39.83
C ILE A 43 11.38 -12.72 -40.41
N VAL A 44 11.60 -12.60 -41.73
CA VAL A 44 11.39 -11.35 -42.46
C VAL A 44 9.88 -11.11 -42.61
N LEU A 45 9.36 -10.06 -41.95
CA LEU A 45 7.97 -9.64 -42.03
C LEU A 45 7.65 -8.97 -43.37
N GLY A 46 8.63 -8.29 -43.97
CA GLY A 46 8.54 -7.72 -45.30
C GLY A 46 9.57 -6.62 -45.58
N ASP A 47 9.63 -6.22 -46.86
CA ASP A 47 10.48 -5.14 -47.38
C ASP A 47 9.63 -3.97 -47.88
N SER A 48 10.07 -2.73 -47.60
CA SER A 48 9.49 -1.53 -48.19
C SER A 48 9.81 -1.42 -49.68
N GLN A 49 9.13 -0.48 -50.36
CA GLN A 49 9.57 -0.08 -51.69
C GLN A 49 10.98 0.53 -51.63
N LYS A 50 11.76 0.33 -52.71
CA LYS A 50 13.06 0.96 -52.89
C LYS A 50 12.85 2.42 -53.27
N LEU A 51 13.35 3.33 -52.44
CA LEU A 51 13.20 4.78 -52.60
C LEU A 51 14.57 5.43 -52.74
N ASP A 52 14.65 6.43 -53.62
CA ASP A 52 15.84 7.27 -53.77
C ASP A 52 15.76 8.44 -52.78
N ALA A 53 16.89 8.79 -52.18
CA ALA A 53 16.96 9.82 -51.16
C ALA A 53 18.25 10.63 -51.29
N ALA A 54 18.12 11.96 -51.36
CA ALA A 54 19.27 12.84 -51.24
C ALA A 54 19.83 12.82 -49.82
N VAL A 55 21.15 12.95 -49.68
CA VAL A 55 21.81 13.10 -48.38
C VAL A 55 21.18 14.31 -47.66
N ASP A 56 20.73 14.11 -46.41
CA ASP A 56 20.05 15.08 -45.54
C ASP A 56 18.54 15.36 -45.80
N GLN A 57 17.87 14.68 -46.74
CA GLN A 57 16.40 14.64 -46.82
C GLN A 57 15.85 13.35 -46.21
N GLY A 58 14.84 13.47 -45.33
CA GLY A 58 14.19 12.29 -44.74
C GLY A 58 13.30 11.55 -45.75
N VAL A 59 13.34 10.22 -45.72
CA VAL A 59 12.66 9.29 -46.65
C VAL A 59 11.35 8.80 -46.06
N ASP A 60 10.23 9.12 -46.70
CA ASP A 60 8.91 8.65 -46.26
C ASP A 60 8.62 7.26 -46.83
N TYR A 61 8.86 6.21 -46.03
CA TYR A 61 8.62 4.82 -46.46
C TYR A 61 7.13 4.46 -46.44
N ASN A 62 6.39 4.93 -45.44
CA ASN A 62 4.99 4.56 -45.17
C ASN A 62 4.73 3.03 -45.29
N PHE A 63 5.72 2.23 -44.90
CA PHE A 63 5.72 0.79 -45.06
C PHE A 63 5.04 0.15 -43.85
N THR A 64 4.02 -0.67 -44.08
CA THR A 64 3.33 -1.40 -43.02
C THR A 64 3.53 -2.89 -43.18
N CYS A 65 3.94 -3.55 -42.11
CA CYS A 65 3.99 -5.00 -42.00
C CYS A 65 3.20 -5.45 -40.76
N SER A 66 2.91 -6.74 -40.66
CA SER A 66 2.17 -7.28 -39.54
C SER A 66 2.58 -8.72 -39.26
N PHE A 67 2.44 -9.13 -38.01
CA PHE A 67 2.53 -10.52 -37.59
C PHE A 67 1.36 -10.85 -36.64
N GLU A 68 1.04 -12.13 -36.55
CA GLU A 68 -0.04 -12.63 -35.69
C GLU A 68 0.52 -13.03 -34.33
N CYS A 69 -0.12 -12.58 -33.26
CA CYS A 69 0.15 -12.99 -31.88
C CYS A 69 -1.04 -13.82 -31.39
N SER A 70 -0.86 -15.13 -31.19
CA SER A 70 -1.86 -15.97 -30.53
C SER A 70 -1.78 -15.83 -29.00
N ASP A 71 -2.81 -16.31 -28.29
CA ASP A 71 -2.88 -16.32 -26.82
C ASP A 71 -1.99 -17.41 -26.17
N ALA A 72 -1.12 -18.06 -26.94
CA ALA A 72 -0.32 -19.18 -26.46
C ALA A 72 0.97 -18.69 -25.78
N ALA A 73 1.38 -19.30 -24.67
CA ALA A 73 2.52 -18.85 -23.84
C ALA A 73 3.83 -18.53 -24.61
N HIS A 74 4.11 -19.22 -25.73
CA HIS A 74 5.30 -18.99 -26.54
C HIS A 74 5.32 -17.64 -27.27
N THR A 75 4.17 -17.08 -27.64
CA THR A 75 4.11 -15.76 -28.31
C THR A 75 4.36 -14.63 -27.31
N LEU A 76 3.88 -14.76 -26.08
CA LEU A 76 4.14 -13.79 -25.00
C LEU A 76 5.61 -13.78 -24.60
N ASP A 77 6.23 -14.96 -24.50
CA ASP A 77 7.67 -15.06 -24.25
C ASP A 77 8.49 -14.47 -25.41
N ASP A 78 8.12 -14.76 -26.67
CA ASP A 78 8.75 -14.16 -27.84
C ASP A 78 8.61 -12.63 -27.86
N MET A 79 7.46 -12.08 -27.45
CA MET A 79 7.22 -10.64 -27.35
C MET A 79 8.00 -9.97 -26.21
N ALA A 80 8.15 -10.64 -25.07
CA ALA A 80 8.97 -10.15 -23.96
C ALA A 80 10.46 -10.18 -24.31
N HIS A 81 10.90 -11.20 -25.05
CA HIS A 81 12.30 -11.52 -25.26
C HIS A 81 12.90 -10.92 -26.55
N LYS A 82 12.12 -10.85 -27.63
CA LYS A 82 12.62 -10.54 -28.98
C LYS A 82 11.99 -9.24 -29.49
N PRO A 83 12.78 -8.19 -29.73
CA PRO A 83 12.26 -6.98 -30.32
C PRO A 83 12.12 -7.11 -31.85
N VAL A 84 11.43 -6.15 -32.46
CA VAL A 84 11.36 -6.06 -33.92
C VAL A 84 12.57 -5.29 -34.44
N ILE A 85 13.27 -5.87 -35.42
CA ILE A 85 14.46 -5.29 -36.04
C ILE A 85 14.06 -4.65 -37.35
N LEU A 86 14.31 -3.34 -37.46
CA LEU A 86 14.14 -2.57 -38.69
C LEU A 86 15.51 -2.28 -39.29
N THR A 87 15.82 -2.91 -40.42
CA THR A 87 17.12 -2.75 -41.09
C THR A 87 16.97 -1.85 -42.32
N VAL A 88 17.73 -0.77 -42.39
CA VAL A 88 17.81 0.10 -43.57
C VAL A 88 18.93 -0.39 -44.48
N ILE A 89 18.61 -0.70 -45.73
CA ILE A 89 19.52 -1.34 -46.69
C ILE A 89 19.70 -0.46 -47.92
N GLU A 90 20.94 -0.15 -48.27
CA GLU A 90 21.36 0.51 -49.51
C GLU A 90 21.47 -0.51 -50.65
N VAL A 91 20.96 -0.16 -51.83
CA VAL A 91 21.14 -0.91 -53.07
C VAL A 91 22.28 -0.26 -53.85
N LEU A 92 23.39 -0.98 -54.02
CA LEU A 92 24.57 -0.48 -54.71
C LEU A 92 24.41 -0.59 -56.25
N PRO A 93 25.02 0.31 -57.03
CA PRO A 93 24.95 0.27 -58.49
C PRO A 93 25.51 -1.05 -59.06
N LYS A 94 24.80 -1.66 -60.03
CA LYS A 94 25.25 -2.89 -60.71
C LYS A 94 26.51 -2.63 -61.55
N GLU A 95 27.60 -3.35 -61.26
CA GLU A 95 28.74 -3.44 -62.18
C GLU A 95 28.41 -4.36 -63.36
N LYS A 96 28.92 -4.04 -64.57
CA LYS A 96 28.54 -4.63 -65.88
C LYS A 96 28.68 -6.17 -66.04
N LYS A 97 28.99 -6.94 -64.98
CA LYS A 97 29.14 -8.40 -65.01
C LYS A 97 28.42 -9.17 -63.88
N GLN A 98 27.68 -8.52 -62.99
CA GLN A 98 26.99 -9.22 -61.89
C GLN A 98 25.51 -9.46 -62.20
N LYS A 99 25.03 -10.67 -61.90
CA LYS A 99 23.61 -11.07 -62.01
C LYS A 99 22.77 -10.61 -60.82
N GLU A 100 23.39 -10.41 -59.65
CA GLU A 100 22.72 -10.08 -58.39
C GLU A 100 22.99 -8.63 -57.97
N GLU A 101 22.00 -8.04 -57.29
CA GLU A 101 22.10 -6.70 -56.71
C GLU A 101 22.94 -6.75 -55.44
N LYS A 102 24.06 -6.02 -55.43
CA LYS A 102 24.88 -5.87 -54.23
C LYS A 102 24.18 -4.89 -53.29
N THR A 103 23.97 -5.31 -52.04
CA THR A 103 23.35 -4.48 -51.01
C THR A 103 24.33 -4.21 -49.86
N ALA A 104 24.09 -3.15 -49.11
CA ALA A 104 24.86 -2.80 -47.91
C ALA A 104 23.90 -2.32 -46.80
N VAL A 105 24.13 -2.74 -45.55
CA VAL A 105 23.33 -2.28 -44.41
C VAL A 105 23.81 -0.88 -44.00
N ILE A 106 22.89 0.08 -43.95
CA ILE A 106 23.16 1.48 -43.56
C ILE A 106 22.97 1.66 -42.05
N GLY A 107 21.97 1.00 -41.48
CA GLY A 107 21.65 1.10 -40.06
C GLY A 107 20.54 0.15 -39.65
N GLN A 108 20.40 -0.04 -38.34
CA GLN A 108 19.34 -0.84 -37.72
C GLN A 108 18.69 -0.04 -36.60
N ALA A 109 17.37 -0.18 -36.48
CA ALA A 109 16.58 0.31 -35.35
C ALA A 109 15.85 -0.87 -34.71
N ILE A 110 15.63 -0.78 -33.40
CA ILE A 110 14.95 -1.81 -32.61
C ILE A 110 13.68 -1.23 -32.03
N VAL A 111 12.58 -1.98 -32.14
CA VAL A 111 11.29 -1.64 -31.53
C VAL A 111 11.02 -2.63 -30.40
N ASP A 112 11.05 -2.13 -29.16
CA ASP A 112 10.63 -2.90 -27.98
C ASP A 112 9.11 -3.05 -28.02
N LEU A 113 8.62 -4.28 -27.90
CA LEU A 113 7.20 -4.60 -27.92
C LEU A 113 6.59 -4.61 -26.51
N LEU A 114 7.40 -4.60 -25.44
CA LEU A 114 6.91 -4.61 -24.07
C LEU A 114 5.96 -3.44 -23.72
N PRO A 115 6.19 -2.19 -24.23
CA PRO A 115 5.25 -1.08 -24.02
C PRO A 115 3.85 -1.31 -24.58
N LEU A 116 3.66 -2.28 -25.50
CA LEU A 116 2.32 -2.65 -25.98
C LEU A 116 1.44 -3.28 -24.89
N LEU A 117 2.05 -3.68 -23.77
CA LEU A 117 1.38 -4.31 -22.64
C LEU A 117 1.04 -3.29 -21.53
N HIS A 118 1.64 -2.09 -21.56
CA HIS A 118 1.47 -1.03 -20.57
C HIS A 118 1.45 0.35 -21.27
N ASP A 119 0.26 0.93 -21.41
CA ASP A 119 -0.09 2.26 -21.95
C ASP A 119 1.06 3.28 -22.18
N VAL A 120 1.83 3.18 -23.30
CA VAL A 120 2.51 4.30 -24.02
C VAL A 120 2.70 3.96 -25.52
N THR A 121 2.50 4.96 -26.39
CA THR A 121 2.28 4.96 -27.85
C THR A 121 3.15 4.04 -28.73
N VAL A 122 2.76 2.76 -28.82
CA VAL A 122 2.70 1.99 -30.06
C VAL A 122 1.28 1.39 -30.08
N CYS A 123 0.46 1.69 -31.09
CA CYS A 123 -0.98 1.40 -31.00
C CYS A 123 -1.32 0.02 -31.59
N VAL A 124 -1.78 -0.89 -30.74
CA VAL A 124 -2.57 -2.08 -31.14
C VAL A 124 -4.05 -1.76 -30.92
N PRO A 125 -4.98 -2.19 -31.80
CA PRO A 125 -6.40 -1.83 -31.70
C PRO A 125 -7.10 -2.39 -30.46
N GLU A 126 -6.59 -3.48 -29.87
CA GLU A 126 -7.05 -4.09 -28.62
C GLU A 126 -5.82 -4.53 -27.80
N PRO A 127 -5.89 -4.59 -26.45
CA PRO A 127 -4.81 -5.10 -25.61
C PRO A 127 -4.44 -6.53 -26.01
N LEU A 128 -3.13 -6.84 -26.02
CA LEU A 128 -2.62 -8.16 -26.40
C LEU A 128 -2.91 -9.26 -25.37
N LEU A 129 -3.22 -8.88 -24.13
CA LEU A 129 -3.59 -9.76 -23.04
C LEU A 129 -5.00 -9.40 -22.54
N SER A 130 -5.80 -10.40 -22.20
CA SER A 130 -7.04 -10.15 -21.45
C SER A 130 -6.73 -9.65 -20.05
N GLY A 131 -7.67 -8.93 -19.41
CA GLY A 131 -7.47 -8.40 -18.06
C GLY A 131 -7.21 -9.48 -16.99
N VAL A 132 -7.72 -10.70 -17.20
CA VAL A 132 -7.49 -11.86 -16.31
C VAL A 132 -6.09 -12.45 -16.52
N GLN A 133 -5.66 -12.61 -17.78
CA GLN A 133 -4.29 -13.07 -18.06
C GLN A 133 -3.24 -12.05 -17.59
N LEU A 134 -3.54 -10.76 -17.70
CA LEU A 134 -2.68 -9.72 -17.18
C LEU A 134 -2.64 -9.74 -15.64
N SER A 135 -3.76 -10.02 -14.95
CA SER A 135 -3.76 -10.09 -13.48
C SER A 135 -2.94 -11.28 -12.96
N ASP A 136 -3.05 -12.42 -13.64
CA ASP A 136 -2.52 -13.70 -13.18
C ASP A 136 -1.05 -13.93 -13.60
N SER A 137 -0.54 -13.15 -14.56
CA SER A 137 0.86 -13.19 -14.99
C SER A 137 1.76 -12.20 -14.24
N ASN A 138 3.05 -12.53 -14.20
CA ASN A 138 4.11 -11.65 -13.72
C ASN A 138 5.30 -11.67 -14.69
N LEU A 139 5.92 -10.51 -14.91
CA LEU A 139 7.06 -10.36 -15.81
C LEU A 139 8.35 -10.43 -14.99
N LEU A 140 9.17 -11.43 -15.28
CA LEU A 140 10.51 -11.61 -14.71
C LEU A 140 11.55 -10.97 -15.63
N LYS A 141 12.45 -10.18 -15.03
CA LYS A 141 13.60 -9.56 -15.68
C LYS A 141 14.87 -10.06 -15.01
N VAL A 142 15.79 -10.65 -15.78
CA VAL A 142 17.06 -11.18 -15.30
C VAL A 142 18.19 -10.46 -16.00
N THR A 143 19.05 -9.80 -15.23
CA THR A 143 20.22 -9.08 -15.74
C THR A 143 21.50 -9.75 -15.24
N VAL A 144 22.38 -10.10 -16.18
CA VAL A 144 23.74 -10.57 -15.87
C VAL A 144 24.71 -9.46 -16.22
N GLU A 145 25.36 -8.90 -15.20
CA GLU A 145 26.24 -7.75 -15.36
C GLU A 145 27.67 -8.19 -15.73
N THR A 146 28.49 -8.47 -14.72
CA THR A 146 29.94 -8.70 -14.87
C THR A 146 30.42 -9.76 -13.88
N ALA A 147 31.29 -10.65 -14.34
CA ALA A 147 32.07 -11.56 -13.52
C ALA A 147 33.45 -10.96 -13.23
N TYR A 148 33.80 -10.84 -11.95
CA TYR A 148 35.05 -10.26 -11.46
C TYR A 148 36.00 -11.32 -10.92
N SER A 149 37.31 -11.00 -10.90
CA SER A 149 38.37 -11.92 -10.45
C SER A 149 38.40 -13.25 -11.22
N VAL A 150 38.16 -13.19 -12.54
CA VAL A 150 38.10 -14.37 -13.41
C VAL A 150 39.45 -15.10 -13.50
N PRO A 151 39.48 -16.44 -13.65
CA PRO A 151 40.72 -17.22 -13.69
C PRO A 151 41.65 -16.83 -14.84
N GLU A 152 42.96 -17.02 -14.67
CA GLU A 152 43.96 -16.67 -15.69
C GLU A 152 43.79 -17.43 -17.01
N VAL A 153 43.17 -18.62 -16.99
CA VAL A 153 42.90 -19.42 -18.20
C VAL A 153 41.93 -18.73 -19.16
N TRP A 154 41.13 -17.79 -18.67
CA TRP A 154 40.29 -16.92 -19.52
C TRP A 154 41.12 -15.86 -20.27
N ASN A 155 42.44 -15.85 -20.12
CA ASN A 155 43.33 -14.97 -20.86
C ASN A 155 43.93 -15.71 -22.07
N PRO A 156 43.42 -15.53 -23.29
CA PRO A 156 44.08 -16.09 -24.46
C PRO A 156 45.50 -15.53 -24.56
N VAL A 157 46.50 -16.42 -24.66
CA VAL A 157 47.89 -16.02 -24.90
C VAL A 157 47.93 -15.22 -26.19
N SER A 158 48.46 -14.00 -26.11
CA SER A 158 48.52 -13.05 -27.22
C SER A 158 49.10 -13.69 -28.49
N GLY A 159 48.23 -13.95 -29.48
CA GLY A 159 48.61 -14.19 -30.87
C GLY A 159 48.28 -15.55 -31.52
N SER A 160 47.63 -16.53 -30.86
CA SER A 160 47.43 -17.85 -31.51
C SER A 160 46.08 -18.56 -31.31
N GLY A 161 45.02 -17.88 -30.86
CA GLY A 161 43.69 -18.50 -30.70
C GLY A 161 42.55 -17.71 -31.35
N PRO A 162 41.45 -18.36 -31.77
CA PRO A 162 40.21 -17.67 -32.15
C PRO A 162 39.69 -16.82 -30.97
N PRO A 163 38.92 -15.75 -31.22
CA PRO A 163 38.34 -14.93 -30.15
C PRO A 163 37.49 -15.81 -29.21
N SER A 164 37.84 -15.86 -27.93
CA SER A 164 37.09 -16.59 -26.91
C SER A 164 35.73 -15.90 -26.69
N SER A 165 34.64 -16.65 -26.79
CA SER A 165 33.28 -16.18 -26.45
C SER A 165 32.88 -16.73 -25.10
N TYR A 166 32.52 -15.86 -24.16
CA TYR A 166 32.08 -16.25 -22.82
C TYR A 166 30.55 -16.32 -22.76
N VAL A 167 30.05 -17.38 -22.14
CA VAL A 167 28.63 -17.67 -22.02
C VAL A 167 28.30 -17.92 -20.55
N ALA A 168 27.27 -17.24 -20.05
CA ALA A 168 26.62 -17.56 -18.79
C ALA A 168 25.24 -18.15 -19.05
N ALA A 169 24.76 -19.01 -18.17
CA ALA A 169 23.44 -19.61 -18.26
C ALA A 169 22.79 -19.57 -16.87
N LEU A 170 21.52 -19.20 -16.79
CA LEU A 170 20.74 -19.21 -15.56
C LEU A 170 19.51 -20.10 -15.73
N GLN A 171 19.36 -21.10 -14.87
CA GLN A 171 18.13 -21.88 -14.76
C GLN A 171 17.13 -21.10 -13.91
N VAL A 172 15.94 -20.86 -14.46
CA VAL A 172 14.85 -20.15 -13.79
C VAL A 172 13.65 -21.09 -13.71
N PRO A 173 13.08 -21.32 -12.51
CA PRO A 173 11.83 -22.06 -12.37
C PRO A 173 10.68 -21.20 -12.89
N LEU A 174 10.05 -21.62 -14.00
CA LEU A 174 8.86 -20.96 -14.51
C LEU A 174 7.60 -21.48 -13.80
N THR A 175 7.58 -22.78 -13.49
CA THR A 175 6.53 -23.47 -12.72
C THR A 175 7.16 -24.47 -11.75
N ALA A 176 6.35 -25.04 -10.84
CA ALA A 176 6.81 -26.08 -9.91
C ALA A 176 7.34 -27.35 -10.60
N GLU A 177 6.98 -27.56 -11.87
CA GLU A 177 7.33 -28.77 -12.65
C GLU A 177 8.27 -28.47 -13.83
N LYS A 178 8.61 -27.20 -14.10
CA LYS A 178 9.40 -26.82 -15.29
C LYS A 178 10.37 -25.67 -15.06
N GLU A 179 11.61 -25.88 -15.53
CA GLU A 179 12.68 -24.88 -15.58
C GLU A 179 12.93 -24.39 -17.01
N GLN A 180 13.36 -23.13 -17.16
CA GLN A 180 13.85 -22.55 -18.41
C GLN A 180 15.29 -22.08 -18.25
N VAL A 181 16.14 -22.38 -19.23
CA VAL A 181 17.53 -21.92 -19.24
C VAL A 181 17.65 -20.60 -20.01
N LEU A 182 18.03 -19.53 -19.30
CA LEU A 182 18.34 -18.23 -19.88
C LEU A 182 19.84 -18.14 -20.21
N MET A 183 20.16 -18.05 -21.50
CA MET A 183 21.52 -18.00 -22.04
C MET A 183 22.03 -16.57 -22.29
N PHE A 184 23.16 -16.19 -21.70
CA PHE A 184 23.81 -14.89 -21.87
C PHE A 184 25.12 -15.06 -22.63
N SER A 185 25.10 -14.81 -23.93
CA SER A 185 26.25 -14.97 -24.83
C SER A 185 27.02 -13.66 -25.06
N ASN A 186 28.19 -13.77 -25.71
CA ASN A 186 29.03 -12.63 -26.12
C ASN A 186 29.61 -11.80 -24.95
N GLY A 187 29.98 -12.45 -23.84
CA GLY A 187 30.70 -11.78 -22.75
C GLY A 187 32.02 -11.18 -23.25
N LEU A 188 32.32 -9.94 -22.83
CA LEU A 188 33.51 -9.20 -23.26
C LEU A 188 34.56 -9.19 -22.15
N LEU A 189 35.76 -9.71 -22.45
CA LEU A 189 36.90 -9.64 -21.53
C LEU A 189 37.44 -8.21 -21.46
N LYS A 190 37.39 -7.62 -20.27
CA LYS A 190 37.95 -6.30 -19.94
C LYS A 190 39.22 -6.47 -19.11
N VAL A 191 40.24 -5.69 -19.44
CA VAL A 191 41.52 -5.66 -18.72
C VAL A 191 41.35 -4.80 -17.46
N GLY A 192 42.03 -5.17 -16.37
CA GLY A 192 42.05 -4.36 -15.14
C GLY A 192 42.77 -3.02 -15.34
N GLY A 193 42.47 -2.06 -14.47
CA GLY A 193 43.09 -0.73 -14.44
C GLY A 193 42.11 0.43 -14.23
N GLU A 194 40.82 0.23 -14.52
CA GLU A 194 39.74 1.21 -14.37
C GLU A 194 38.41 0.55 -13.94
N SER A 195 37.66 1.22 -13.08
CA SER A 195 36.33 0.80 -12.60
C SER A 195 35.25 1.01 -13.67
N GLU A 196 34.18 0.20 -13.64
CA GLU A 196 33.01 0.40 -14.50
C GLU A 196 32.33 1.74 -14.20
N PRO A 197 31.94 2.55 -15.21
CA PRO A 197 31.12 3.72 -14.99
C PRO A 197 29.70 3.30 -14.57
N MET A 198 29.16 3.97 -13.54
CA MET A 198 27.77 3.81 -13.12
C MET A 198 26.79 4.41 -14.15
N GLY A 199 25.60 3.83 -14.29
CA GLY A 199 24.59 4.29 -15.24
C GLY A 199 24.82 3.79 -16.68
N ARG A 200 25.59 2.72 -16.88
CA ARG A 200 25.84 2.15 -18.21
C ARG A 200 24.57 1.43 -18.73
N PRO A 201 24.26 1.49 -20.04
CA PRO A 201 23.03 0.95 -20.61
C PRO A 201 23.00 -0.58 -20.66
N ARG A 202 21.82 -1.18 -20.43
CA ARG A 202 21.61 -2.65 -20.56
C ARG A 202 21.50 -3.04 -22.03
N LYS A 203 21.96 -4.23 -22.39
CA LYS A 203 21.97 -4.76 -23.77
C LYS A 203 20.89 -5.81 -24.01
N TRP A 204 20.47 -5.93 -25.26
CA TRP A 204 19.59 -6.99 -25.72
C TRP A 204 20.32 -8.36 -25.77
N PRO A 205 19.63 -9.47 -25.50
CA PRO A 205 20.19 -10.82 -25.53
C PRO A 205 20.25 -11.43 -26.95
N LEU A 206 20.45 -10.60 -27.97
CA LEU A 206 20.37 -10.98 -29.38
C LEU A 206 21.75 -11.32 -29.98
N GLY A 207 21.74 -12.01 -31.12
CA GLY A 207 22.94 -12.23 -31.95
C GLY A 207 23.57 -10.92 -32.46
N PRO A 208 24.61 -10.97 -33.31
CA PRO A 208 25.39 -9.79 -33.68
C PRO A 208 24.54 -8.75 -34.41
N LEU A 209 24.11 -7.72 -33.68
CA LEU A 209 23.49 -6.52 -34.22
C LEU A 209 24.57 -5.67 -34.90
N LEU A 210 24.32 -5.28 -36.15
CA LEU A 210 25.30 -4.62 -37.01
C LEU A 210 25.51 -3.15 -36.64
N ALA A 211 24.51 -2.50 -36.06
CA ALA A 211 24.58 -1.11 -35.63
C ALA A 211 24.91 -1.01 -34.12
N PRO A 212 26.01 -0.34 -33.70
CA PRO A 212 26.41 -0.24 -32.29
C PRO A 212 25.34 0.39 -31.37
N GLY A 213 24.58 1.37 -31.87
CA GLY A 213 23.52 2.02 -31.08
C GLY A 213 22.27 1.17 -30.88
N ALA A 214 22.06 0.15 -31.69
CA ALA A 214 20.93 -0.77 -31.59
C ALA A 214 21.16 -1.86 -30.53
N GLN A 215 22.37 -1.99 -29.99
CA GLN A 215 22.72 -3.05 -29.05
C GLN A 215 22.07 -2.86 -27.65
N PHE A 216 21.59 -1.66 -27.35
CA PHE A 216 21.10 -1.28 -26.02
C PHE A 216 19.58 -1.23 -25.93
N ILE A 217 19.07 -1.53 -24.74
CA ILE A 217 17.66 -1.39 -24.38
C ILE A 217 17.38 0.10 -24.11
N PRO A 218 16.44 0.73 -24.83
CA PRO A 218 16.15 2.15 -24.65
C PRO A 218 15.67 2.49 -23.23
N GLY A 219 16.26 3.51 -22.62
CA GLY A 219 15.80 4.04 -21.32
C GLY A 219 16.12 3.17 -20.10
N VAL A 220 16.88 2.09 -20.25
CA VAL A 220 17.25 1.18 -19.15
C VAL A 220 18.76 1.19 -18.92
N SER A 221 19.16 1.55 -17.71
CA SER A 221 20.56 1.56 -17.25
C SER A 221 20.75 0.69 -16.01
N MET A 222 21.98 0.27 -15.76
CA MET A 222 22.37 -0.31 -14.48
C MET A 222 22.60 0.80 -13.45
N GLU A 223 21.93 0.67 -12.30
CA GLU A 223 22.13 1.54 -11.15
C GLU A 223 23.11 0.86 -10.19
N GLY A 224 23.98 1.66 -9.55
CA GLY A 224 24.95 1.16 -8.61
C GLY A 224 24.42 1.21 -7.18
N GLU A 225 24.54 0.11 -6.45
CA GLU A 225 24.23 0.02 -5.02
C GLU A 225 25.53 -0.15 -4.22
N PRO A 226 25.58 0.33 -2.96
CA PRO A 226 26.65 0.00 -2.03
C PRO A 226 26.76 -1.51 -1.83
N ILE A 227 27.99 -2.02 -1.68
CA ILE A 227 28.28 -3.45 -1.49
C ILE A 227 27.49 -4.04 -0.31
N GLU A 228 27.26 -3.23 0.74
CA GLU A 228 26.55 -3.65 1.95
C GLU A 228 25.03 -3.78 1.79
N MET A 229 24.51 -3.36 0.63
CA MET A 229 23.10 -3.41 0.24
C MET A 229 22.84 -4.42 -0.89
N GLU A 230 23.89 -5.00 -1.48
CA GLU A 230 23.77 -6.09 -2.43
C GLU A 230 23.31 -7.37 -1.71
N ASP A 231 22.51 -8.19 -2.38
CA ASP A 231 22.20 -9.55 -1.99
C ASP A 231 23.39 -10.50 -2.30
N GLY A 232 23.33 -11.73 -1.80
CA GLY A 232 24.31 -12.77 -2.13
C GLY A 232 25.59 -12.76 -1.29
N ASP A 233 26.65 -13.29 -1.88
CA ASP A 233 27.95 -13.51 -1.26
C ASP A 233 28.83 -12.24 -1.31
N LEU A 234 29.82 -12.14 -0.42
CA LEU A 234 30.83 -11.07 -0.41
C LEU A 234 30.30 -9.66 -0.08
N THR A 235 29.23 -9.58 0.70
CA THR A 235 28.60 -8.33 1.17
C THR A 235 29.15 -7.85 2.53
N SER A 236 30.06 -8.63 3.13
CA SER A 236 30.62 -8.35 4.45
C SER A 236 31.65 -7.22 4.43
N ILE A 237 31.90 -6.60 5.59
CA ILE A 237 32.95 -5.57 5.75
C ILE A 237 34.33 -6.13 5.37
N GLU A 238 34.58 -7.41 5.63
CA GLU A 238 35.86 -8.09 5.36
C GLU A 238 36.10 -8.26 3.84
N ASP A 239 35.03 -8.31 3.05
CA ASP A 239 35.11 -8.51 1.60
C ASP A 239 35.29 -7.20 0.82
N ARG A 240 35.12 -6.03 1.45
CA ARG A 240 35.19 -4.72 0.78
C ARG A 240 36.53 -4.45 0.11
N ASP A 241 37.63 -4.76 0.80
CA ASP A 241 38.97 -4.54 0.26
C ASP A 241 39.23 -5.45 -0.96
N PHE A 242 38.78 -6.70 -0.85
CA PHE A 242 38.84 -7.67 -1.95
C PHE A 242 37.98 -7.24 -3.15
N ARG A 243 36.72 -6.83 -2.92
CA ARG A 243 35.81 -6.31 -3.96
C ARG A 243 36.43 -5.13 -4.68
N LYS A 244 36.95 -4.15 -3.93
CA LYS A 244 37.60 -2.97 -4.49
C LYS A 244 38.80 -3.33 -5.34
N GLU A 245 39.64 -4.27 -4.90
CA GLU A 245 40.78 -4.76 -5.70
C GLU A 245 40.31 -5.51 -6.95
N ALA A 246 39.31 -6.39 -6.83
CA ALA A 246 38.78 -7.18 -7.93
C ALA A 246 38.12 -6.31 -9.02
N GLU A 247 37.38 -5.28 -8.62
CA GLU A 247 36.67 -4.37 -9.54
C GLU A 247 37.59 -3.39 -10.26
N THR A 248 38.71 -3.00 -9.62
CA THR A 248 39.63 -2.01 -10.16
C THR A 248 40.81 -2.63 -10.89
N ASN A 249 41.47 -3.62 -10.28
CA ASN A 249 42.79 -4.08 -10.71
C ASN A 249 42.77 -5.42 -11.45
N LYS A 250 41.76 -6.27 -11.19
CA LYS A 250 41.69 -7.59 -11.81
C LYS A 250 40.94 -7.56 -13.14
N LYS A 251 41.17 -8.60 -13.94
CA LYS A 251 40.42 -8.84 -15.19
C LYS A 251 39.00 -9.26 -14.88
N ARG A 252 38.09 -8.98 -15.80
CA ARG A 252 36.66 -9.24 -15.65
C ARG A 252 36.01 -9.53 -17.00
N VAL A 253 34.86 -10.19 -16.98
CA VAL A 253 34.04 -10.42 -18.18
C VAL A 253 32.68 -9.79 -17.97
N SER A 254 32.30 -8.86 -18.85
CA SER A 254 31.02 -8.15 -18.78
C SER A 254 30.08 -8.59 -19.91
N TRP A 255 28.85 -8.93 -19.55
CA TRP A 255 27.75 -9.14 -20.51
C TRP A 255 26.91 -7.87 -20.60
N ASP A 256 26.50 -7.32 -19.45
CA ASP A 256 25.59 -6.18 -19.32
C ASP A 256 24.25 -6.41 -20.04
N THR A 257 23.75 -7.64 -19.98
CA THR A 257 22.61 -8.11 -20.79
C THR A 257 21.41 -8.38 -19.89
N GLU A 258 20.23 -7.89 -20.29
CA GLU A 258 18.96 -8.16 -19.64
C GLU A 258 18.12 -9.13 -20.49
N ARG A 259 17.53 -10.12 -19.86
CA ARG A 259 16.52 -11.02 -20.42
C ARG A 259 15.20 -10.83 -19.69
N ARG A 260 14.10 -10.97 -20.42
CA ARG A 260 12.73 -10.85 -19.90
C ARG A 260 11.95 -12.11 -20.28
N CYS A 261 11.15 -12.63 -19.37
CA CYS A 261 10.23 -13.75 -19.60
C CYS A 261 8.99 -13.62 -18.70
N PHE A 262 7.87 -14.21 -19.13
CA PHE A 262 6.64 -14.27 -18.33
C PHE A 262 6.60 -15.55 -17.50
N LEU A 263 6.11 -15.44 -16.26
CA LEU A 263 5.79 -16.58 -15.41
C LEU A 263 4.33 -16.99 -15.71
N ASP A 264 4.10 -18.19 -16.27
CA ASP A 264 2.77 -18.74 -16.60
C ASP A 264 2.70 -20.27 -16.40
N VAL A 265 1.48 -20.79 -16.21
CA VAL A 265 1.10 -22.15 -15.76
C VAL A 265 1.29 -23.21 -16.85
N ASP A 266 1.29 -22.85 -18.14
CA ASP A 266 1.41 -23.80 -19.24
C ASP A 266 2.53 -23.43 -20.22
N GLY A 267 3.62 -24.20 -20.21
CA GLY A 267 4.73 -24.04 -21.15
C GLY A 267 5.26 -25.37 -21.65
N ALA A 268 5.07 -25.65 -22.95
CA ALA A 268 5.60 -26.82 -23.66
C ALA A 268 7.09 -26.69 -24.02
N GLY A 269 7.75 -27.84 -24.24
CA GLY A 269 8.97 -27.96 -25.05
C GLY A 269 10.28 -28.05 -24.27
N GLU A 270 10.77 -29.28 -24.11
CA GLU A 270 12.13 -29.64 -23.72
C GLU A 270 13.09 -29.32 -24.89
N ASP A 271 14.11 -28.51 -24.62
CA ASP A 271 15.41 -28.65 -25.28
C ASP A 271 16.42 -28.83 -24.14
N GLU A 272 16.57 -30.07 -23.68
CA GLU A 272 17.70 -30.47 -22.83
C GLU A 272 18.99 -30.32 -23.64
N THR A 273 19.48 -29.09 -23.72
CA THR A 273 20.87 -28.86 -24.05
C THR A 273 21.67 -29.29 -22.83
N GLN A 274 22.29 -30.47 -22.91
CA GLN A 274 23.35 -30.88 -21.98
C GLN A 274 24.46 -29.82 -22.03
N LEU A 275 24.37 -28.85 -21.12
CA LEU A 275 25.37 -27.82 -20.93
C LEU A 275 26.39 -28.35 -19.93
N SER A 276 27.66 -28.42 -20.34
CA SER A 276 28.75 -28.70 -19.40
C SER A 276 29.11 -27.41 -18.66
N PHE A 277 28.71 -27.32 -17.39
CA PHE A 277 28.99 -26.17 -16.53
C PHE A 277 30.40 -26.28 -15.93
N HIS A 278 31.20 -25.22 -16.08
CA HIS A 278 32.54 -25.18 -15.49
C HIS A 278 32.50 -24.70 -14.02
N GLY A 279 31.52 -23.87 -13.68
CA GLY A 279 31.27 -23.39 -12.31
C GLY A 279 29.81 -22.97 -12.15
N VAL A 280 29.34 -22.92 -10.90
CA VAL A 280 27.96 -22.61 -10.52
C VAL A 280 27.93 -21.51 -9.48
N ALA A 281 26.96 -20.60 -9.60
CA ALA A 281 26.64 -19.60 -8.60
C ALA A 281 25.20 -19.85 -8.13
N TYR A 282 24.95 -19.83 -6.82
CA TYR A 282 23.63 -20.04 -6.25
C TYR A 282 23.01 -18.69 -5.92
N VAL A 283 21.83 -18.41 -6.47
CA VAL A 283 21.08 -17.18 -6.20
C VAL A 283 19.95 -17.52 -5.24
N ASP A 284 19.95 -16.89 -4.07
CA ASP A 284 18.84 -17.01 -3.13
C ASP A 284 17.68 -16.11 -3.57
N MET A 285 16.56 -16.74 -3.90
CA MET A 285 15.34 -16.07 -4.36
C MET A 285 14.35 -15.83 -3.21
N ALA A 286 14.63 -16.32 -1.99
CA ALA A 286 13.77 -16.14 -0.83
C ALA A 286 13.41 -14.66 -0.55
N PRO A 287 14.29 -13.67 -0.77
CA PRO A 287 13.91 -12.27 -0.54
C PRO A 287 12.76 -11.77 -1.42
N LEU A 288 12.50 -12.39 -2.58
CA LEU A 288 11.34 -12.03 -3.42
C LEU A 288 10.00 -12.48 -2.82
N LEU A 289 10.01 -13.35 -1.81
CA LEU A 289 8.82 -13.76 -1.05
C LEU A 289 8.47 -12.74 0.04
N TYR A 290 9.32 -11.74 0.28
CA TYR A 290 9.01 -10.70 1.25
C TYR A 290 7.88 -9.78 0.74
N PRO A 291 6.90 -9.40 1.58
CA PRO A 291 5.76 -8.60 1.15
C PRO A 291 6.18 -7.24 0.57
N GLY A 292 5.92 -7.05 -0.72
CA GLY A 292 6.27 -5.85 -1.48
C GLY A 292 7.62 -5.90 -2.18
N ALA A 293 8.49 -6.88 -1.88
CA ALA A 293 9.74 -7.08 -2.57
C ALA A 293 9.52 -7.42 -4.04
N ARG A 294 10.33 -6.80 -4.90
CA ARG A 294 10.25 -6.96 -6.37
C ARG A 294 11.60 -7.20 -7.01
N ARG A 295 12.70 -7.14 -6.27
CA ARG A 295 14.04 -7.16 -6.84
C ARG A 295 15.01 -7.80 -5.86
N VAL A 296 15.91 -8.61 -6.40
CA VAL A 296 17.09 -9.16 -5.74
C VAL A 296 18.27 -8.83 -6.64
N ARG A 297 19.30 -8.18 -6.12
CA ARG A 297 20.51 -7.86 -6.88
C ARG A 297 21.70 -8.13 -6.01
N GLY A 298 22.57 -9.03 -6.48
CA GLY A 298 23.63 -9.52 -5.64
C GLY A 298 24.89 -9.93 -6.35
N ALA A 299 25.91 -10.14 -5.55
CA ALA A 299 27.19 -10.67 -5.96
C ALA A 299 27.29 -12.12 -5.53
N TYR A 300 27.46 -13.04 -6.48
CA TYR A 300 27.37 -14.46 -6.19
C TYR A 300 28.70 -15.13 -6.51
N GLN A 301 29.28 -15.83 -5.54
CA GLN A 301 30.56 -16.50 -5.71
C GLN A 301 30.39 -17.74 -6.59
N LEU A 302 31.35 -17.96 -7.50
CA LEU A 302 31.37 -19.15 -8.34
C LEU A 302 32.08 -20.30 -7.63
N TYR A 303 31.42 -21.45 -7.60
CA TYR A 303 31.92 -22.70 -7.05
C TYR A 303 32.12 -23.75 -8.15
N PRO A 304 32.97 -24.77 -7.92
CA PRO A 304 33.07 -25.92 -8.81
C PRO A 304 31.72 -26.64 -8.89
N PHE A 305 31.26 -26.93 -10.10
CA PHE A 305 30.01 -27.67 -10.31
C PHE A 305 30.27 -29.18 -10.26
N TYR A 306 29.44 -29.92 -9.52
CA TYR A 306 29.44 -31.39 -9.48
C TYR A 306 28.05 -31.93 -9.84
N ASP A 307 27.98 -32.96 -10.69
CA ASP A 307 26.71 -33.56 -11.13
C ASP A 307 25.84 -34.10 -9.97
N SER A 308 26.47 -34.43 -8.83
CA SER A 308 25.78 -34.85 -7.60
C SER A 308 24.94 -33.73 -6.95
N ASP A 309 25.27 -32.46 -7.18
CA ASP A 309 24.63 -31.32 -6.50
C ASP A 309 23.25 -30.99 -7.07
N LEU A 310 22.98 -31.38 -8.32
CA LEU A 310 21.66 -31.28 -8.98
C LEU A 310 20.58 -32.14 -8.30
N LEU A 311 20.97 -33.31 -7.77
CA LEU A 311 20.05 -34.30 -7.20
C LEU A 311 19.68 -34.03 -5.73
N VAL A 312 20.54 -33.33 -4.98
CA VAL A 312 20.37 -33.18 -3.52
C VAL A 312 19.51 -31.96 -3.15
N LYS A 313 19.50 -30.90 -3.97
CA LYS A 313 18.78 -29.65 -3.64
C LYS A 313 17.41 -29.50 -4.31
N SER A 314 17.12 -30.27 -5.37
CA SER A 314 15.76 -30.37 -5.93
C SER A 314 14.80 -31.16 -5.03
N ALA A 315 15.33 -31.96 -4.09
CA ALA A 315 14.55 -32.80 -3.16
C ALA A 315 14.30 -32.15 -1.77
N ALA A 316 14.84 -30.97 -1.48
CA ALA A 316 14.78 -30.36 -0.15
C ALA A 316 13.53 -29.49 0.10
N ILE A 317 12.39 -29.86 -0.50
CA ILE A 317 11.07 -29.34 -0.11
C ILE A 317 10.30 -30.50 0.53
N GLY A 318 10.36 -30.57 1.86
CA GLY A 318 9.52 -31.44 2.67
C GLY A 318 10.20 -32.71 3.17
N THR A 319 11.02 -32.59 4.21
CA THR A 319 11.02 -33.44 5.43
C THR A 319 12.22 -33.10 6.31
N ASP A 320 11.95 -32.87 7.59
CA ASP A 320 12.95 -32.65 8.63
C ASP A 320 13.98 -33.78 8.72
N SER A 321 15.22 -33.37 9.01
CA SER A 321 16.36 -34.20 9.43
C SER A 321 16.88 -35.22 8.41
N VAL A 322 17.96 -34.85 7.72
CA VAL A 322 18.87 -35.84 7.13
C VAL A 322 20.27 -35.59 7.67
N THR A 323 20.64 -36.41 8.66
CA THR A 323 22.02 -36.73 9.01
C THR A 323 22.85 -36.92 7.76
N LEU A 324 23.96 -36.18 7.67
CA LEU A 324 25.03 -36.38 6.69
C LEU A 324 25.51 -37.84 6.76
N VAL A 325 24.92 -38.72 5.95
CA VAL A 325 25.52 -40.02 5.66
C VAL A 325 26.52 -39.76 4.56
N GLU A 326 27.76 -39.48 4.98
CA GLU A 326 28.94 -39.56 4.13
C GLU A 326 29.00 -40.98 3.55
N THR A 327 28.44 -41.14 2.36
CA THR A 327 28.65 -42.35 1.58
C THR A 327 29.83 -42.04 0.67
N GLU A 328 31.00 -42.62 0.99
CA GLU A 328 32.21 -42.55 0.18
C GLU A 328 31.92 -43.06 -1.25
N GLN A 329 31.50 -42.17 -2.14
CA GLN A 329 31.49 -42.39 -3.57
C GLN A 329 32.51 -41.42 -4.18
N GLN A 330 33.42 -41.99 -4.96
CA GLN A 330 34.61 -41.33 -5.51
C GLN A 330 34.28 -39.93 -6.07
N GLN A 331 34.71 -38.89 -5.35
CA GLN A 331 34.64 -37.49 -5.80
C GLN A 331 35.36 -37.37 -7.14
N GLN A 332 34.58 -37.17 -8.20
CA GLN A 332 35.11 -36.76 -9.49
C GLN A 332 35.63 -35.33 -9.31
N VAL A 333 36.96 -35.16 -9.21
CA VAL A 333 37.57 -33.86 -8.93
C VAL A 333 37.38 -32.96 -10.15
N ASN A 334 36.46 -32.00 -10.09
CA ASN A 334 36.32 -30.94 -11.09
C ASN A 334 37.49 -29.94 -10.95
N THR A 335 38.65 -30.31 -11.49
CA THR A 335 39.86 -29.49 -11.44
C THR A 335 39.71 -28.16 -12.18
N GLU A 336 38.85 -28.08 -13.19
CA GLU A 336 38.58 -26.85 -13.94
C GLU A 336 37.70 -25.89 -13.13
N GLY A 337 36.71 -26.41 -12.40
CA GLY A 337 35.84 -25.62 -11.53
C GLY A 337 36.56 -25.08 -10.29
N GLN A 338 37.57 -25.79 -9.78
CA GLN A 338 38.38 -25.35 -8.64
C GLN A 338 39.08 -24.00 -8.90
N MET A 339 39.35 -23.69 -10.17
CA MET A 339 39.96 -22.43 -10.57
C MET A 339 39.14 -21.20 -10.18
N TYR A 340 37.80 -21.30 -10.16
CA TYR A 340 36.92 -20.20 -9.75
C TYR A 340 36.99 -19.93 -8.25
N ALA A 341 37.09 -20.99 -7.45
CA ALA A 341 37.28 -20.89 -6.01
C ALA A 341 38.66 -20.29 -5.68
N ASP A 342 39.71 -20.76 -6.35
CA ASP A 342 41.09 -20.29 -6.14
C ASP A 342 41.27 -18.81 -6.53
N SER A 343 40.61 -18.37 -7.60
CA SER A 343 40.62 -16.95 -8.00
C SER A 343 39.56 -16.12 -7.28
N ARG A 344 38.71 -16.75 -6.44
CA ARG A 344 37.59 -16.14 -5.72
C ARG A 344 36.67 -15.36 -6.68
N THR A 345 36.33 -15.98 -7.82
CA THR A 345 35.50 -15.39 -8.87
C THR A 345 34.08 -15.19 -8.35
N TYR A 346 33.48 -14.04 -8.65
CA TYR A 346 32.06 -13.78 -8.38
C TYR A 346 31.41 -13.08 -9.56
N ILE A 347 30.09 -13.19 -9.67
CA ILE A 347 29.29 -12.60 -10.73
C ILE A 347 28.15 -11.77 -10.15
N ILE A 348 27.89 -10.60 -10.74
CA ILE A 348 26.75 -9.77 -10.35
C ILE A 348 25.53 -10.15 -11.18
N ILE A 349 24.45 -10.52 -10.49
CA ILE A 349 23.16 -10.91 -11.07
C ILE A 349 22.05 -10.08 -10.41
N GLU A 350 21.15 -9.54 -11.22
CA GLU A 350 19.91 -8.89 -10.77
C GLU A 350 18.71 -9.66 -11.31
N ILE A 351 17.75 -9.94 -10.43
CA ILE A 351 16.46 -10.54 -10.75
C ILE A 351 15.37 -9.60 -10.26
N ALA A 352 14.47 -9.19 -11.15
CA ALA A 352 13.39 -8.25 -10.84
C ALA A 352 12.05 -8.73 -11.38
N LEU A 353 10.99 -8.42 -10.66
CA LEU A 353 9.59 -8.73 -10.97
C LEU A 353 8.80 -7.43 -11.17
N GLU A 354 7.85 -7.45 -12.08
CA GLU A 354 6.95 -6.31 -12.28
C GLU A 354 5.98 -6.15 -11.10
N LYS A 355 5.44 -7.26 -10.60
CA LYS A 355 4.60 -7.33 -9.39
C LYS A 355 5.33 -8.11 -8.29
N SER A 356 5.15 -7.72 -7.03
CA SER A 356 5.67 -8.50 -5.89
C SER A 356 4.95 -9.84 -5.79
N LEU A 357 5.66 -10.94 -5.53
CA LEU A 357 5.05 -12.26 -5.36
C LEU A 357 4.08 -12.28 -4.18
N VAL A 358 4.47 -11.60 -3.09
CA VAL A 358 3.60 -11.38 -1.94
C VAL A 358 3.23 -9.89 -1.90
N PRO A 359 1.95 -9.52 -2.11
CA PRO A 359 1.54 -8.13 -2.01
C PRO A 359 1.64 -7.65 -0.56
N LYS A 360 2.15 -6.43 -0.38
CA LYS A 360 2.22 -5.78 0.94
C LYS A 360 0.82 -5.32 1.35
N ARG A 361 0.33 -5.79 2.49
CA ARG A 361 -0.99 -5.38 3.03
C ARG A 361 -0.93 -3.92 3.47
N SER A 362 -1.68 -3.04 2.83
CA SER A 362 -1.80 -1.65 3.27
C SER A 362 -2.91 -1.47 4.31
N PRO A 363 -2.81 -0.46 5.21
CA PRO A 363 -3.92 -0.13 6.13
C PRO A 363 -5.23 0.19 5.40
N GLU A 364 -5.17 0.70 4.17
CA GLU A 364 -6.33 1.03 3.34
C GLU A 364 -7.03 -0.24 2.82
N GLU A 365 -6.28 -1.24 2.37
CA GLU A 365 -6.81 -2.54 1.99
C GLU A 365 -7.43 -3.25 3.19
N LEU A 366 -6.82 -3.15 4.36
CA LEU A 366 -7.37 -3.73 5.58
C LEU A 366 -8.66 -3.05 6.02
N ALA A 367 -8.71 -1.72 5.98
CA ALA A 367 -9.93 -0.96 6.20
C ALA A 367 -11.03 -1.37 5.20
N LYS A 368 -10.66 -1.63 3.94
CA LYS A 368 -11.60 -2.15 2.94
C LYS A 368 -12.09 -3.57 3.25
N ARG A 369 -11.24 -4.47 3.75
CA ARG A 369 -11.68 -5.81 4.19
C ARG A 369 -12.64 -5.73 5.38
N VAL A 370 -12.34 -4.86 6.35
CA VAL A 370 -13.27 -4.59 7.47
C VAL A 370 -14.59 -4.02 6.94
N MET A 371 -14.56 -3.14 5.93
CA MET A 371 -15.77 -2.65 5.24
C MET A 371 -16.54 -3.74 4.48
N GLU A 372 -15.85 -4.70 3.87
CA GLU A 372 -16.46 -5.82 3.15
C GLU A 372 -17.17 -6.78 4.13
N LEU A 373 -16.55 -7.02 5.29
CA LEU A 373 -17.15 -7.82 6.37
C LEU A 373 -18.31 -7.07 7.04
N ILE A 374 -18.14 -5.78 7.33
CA ILE A 374 -19.11 -4.94 8.03
C ILE A 374 -19.24 -3.59 7.30
N PRO A 375 -20.19 -3.46 6.35
CA PRO A 375 -20.35 -2.24 5.57
C PRO A 375 -20.80 -1.06 6.45
N PRO A 376 -20.25 0.15 6.22
CA PRO A 376 -20.63 1.32 6.99
C PRO A 376 -22.10 1.64 6.75
N ARG A 377 -22.80 1.96 7.84
CA ARG A 377 -24.22 2.27 7.76
C ARG A 377 -24.42 3.56 6.97
N ALA A 378 -25.27 3.51 5.93
CA ALA A 378 -25.64 4.71 5.18
C ALA A 378 -26.18 5.78 6.14
N PRO A 379 -25.70 7.04 6.07
CA PRO A 379 -26.17 8.09 6.95
C PRO A 379 -27.67 8.24 6.72
N LEU A 380 -28.45 8.12 7.81
CA LEU A 380 -29.88 8.33 7.75
C LEU A 380 -30.14 9.69 7.08
N PRO A 381 -31.04 9.78 6.09
CA PRO A 381 -31.31 11.03 5.41
C PRO A 381 -31.64 12.08 6.46
N ARG A 382 -30.85 13.18 6.47
CA ARG A 382 -31.07 14.29 7.41
C ARG A 382 -32.52 14.71 7.26
N ARG A 383 -33.31 14.53 8.34
CA ARG A 383 -34.69 15.02 8.38
C ARG A 383 -34.62 16.52 8.09
N PRO A 384 -35.36 17.05 7.09
CA PRO A 384 -35.35 18.48 6.87
C PRO A 384 -35.83 19.14 8.17
N ALA A 385 -35.11 20.15 8.67
CA ALA A 385 -35.42 20.80 9.95
C ALA A 385 -36.89 21.28 10.07
N GLY A 386 -37.60 21.47 8.94
CA GLY A 386 -39.05 21.70 8.89
C GLY A 386 -39.89 20.52 9.38
N ALA A 387 -39.54 19.28 9.03
CA ALA A 387 -40.28 18.08 9.43
C ALA A 387 -40.29 17.88 10.95
N GLU A 388 -39.17 18.15 11.63
CA GLU A 388 -39.10 18.07 13.10
C GLU A 388 -39.87 19.21 13.77
N ARG A 389 -39.76 20.43 13.25
CA ARG A 389 -40.56 21.57 13.74
C ARG A 389 -42.06 21.33 13.58
N ALA A 390 -42.49 20.76 12.46
CA ALA A 390 -43.90 20.43 12.22
C ALA A 390 -44.43 19.38 13.21
N VAL A 391 -43.62 18.36 13.54
CA VAL A 391 -43.98 17.34 14.55
C VAL A 391 -44.00 17.94 15.96
N GLN A 392 -43.01 18.76 16.33
CA GLN A 392 -42.98 19.44 17.63
C GLN A 392 -44.16 20.39 17.81
N GLU A 393 -44.52 21.15 16.77
CA GLU A 393 -45.69 22.02 16.80
C GLU A 393 -46.99 21.22 16.96
N TYR A 394 -47.14 20.10 16.24
CA TYR A 394 -48.30 19.21 16.43
C TYR A 394 -48.38 18.67 17.87
N GLN A 395 -47.27 18.17 18.41
CA GLN A 395 -47.20 17.71 19.81
C GLN A 395 -47.57 18.82 20.80
N ALA A 396 -47.11 20.06 20.58
CA ALA A 396 -47.44 21.20 21.41
C ALA A 396 -48.93 21.59 21.32
N GLN A 397 -49.53 21.55 20.14
CA GLN A 397 -50.97 21.80 19.96
C GLN A 397 -51.81 20.72 20.66
N ILE A 398 -51.42 19.44 20.54
CA ILE A 398 -52.09 18.33 21.24
C ILE A 398 -52.01 18.51 22.76
N ALA A 399 -50.83 18.84 23.30
CA ALA A 399 -50.67 19.09 24.74
C ALA A 399 -51.52 20.28 25.22
N SER A 400 -51.59 21.36 24.44
CA SER A 400 -52.44 22.53 24.74
C SER A 400 -53.93 22.17 24.75
N VAL A 401 -54.41 21.44 23.72
CA VAL A 401 -55.80 20.98 23.64
C VAL A 401 -56.12 20.01 24.78
N ALA A 402 -55.22 19.07 25.08
CA ALA A 402 -55.38 18.14 26.19
C ALA A 402 -55.49 18.86 27.54
N GLY A 403 -54.67 19.89 27.76
CA GLY A 403 -54.75 20.75 28.96
C GLY A 403 -56.08 21.49 29.08
N GLN A 404 -56.58 22.06 27.97
CA GLN A 404 -57.87 22.76 27.95
C GLN A 404 -59.04 21.79 28.17
N VAL A 405 -58.99 20.59 27.57
CA VAL A 405 -59.99 19.53 27.82
C VAL A 405 -59.96 19.08 29.28
N LEU A 406 -58.77 18.95 29.87
CA LEU A 406 -58.59 18.61 31.28
C LEU A 406 -59.16 19.70 32.21
N GLU A 407 -58.94 20.98 31.89
CA GLU A 407 -59.50 22.10 32.64
C GLU A 407 -61.03 22.09 32.58
N GLN A 408 -61.62 21.84 31.40
CA GLN A 408 -63.08 21.69 31.27
C GLN A 408 -63.61 20.48 32.05
N TYR A 409 -62.86 19.38 32.06
CA TYR A 409 -63.20 18.20 32.86
C TYR A 409 -63.17 18.52 34.36
N GLN A 410 -62.15 19.26 34.82
CA GLN A 410 -62.04 19.71 36.21
C GLN A 410 -63.15 20.72 36.58
N GLN A 411 -63.58 21.60 35.67
CA GLN A 411 -64.70 22.50 35.94
C GLN A 411 -66.04 21.76 36.10
N LEU A 412 -66.27 20.71 35.30
CA LEU A 412 -67.52 19.94 35.31
C LEU A 412 -67.58 18.89 36.42
N PHE A 413 -66.44 18.31 36.79
CA PHE A 413 -66.37 17.14 37.69
C PHE A 413 -65.39 17.31 38.86
N GLY A 414 -64.55 18.34 38.86
CA GLY A 414 -63.54 18.61 39.89
C GLY A 414 -64.06 18.76 41.32
N PRO A 415 -65.25 19.34 41.58
CA PRO A 415 -65.83 19.40 42.92
C PRO A 415 -66.04 18.01 43.55
N ALA A 416 -66.27 16.98 42.73
CA ALA A 416 -66.51 15.61 43.17
C ALA A 416 -65.23 14.85 43.56
N PHE A 417 -64.06 15.48 43.44
CA PHE A 417 -62.76 14.93 43.85
C PHE A 417 -62.18 15.61 45.10
N LEU A 418 -62.96 16.48 45.78
CA LEU A 418 -62.59 17.11 47.04
C LEU A 418 -62.72 16.13 48.22
N PRO A 419 -61.83 16.20 49.22
CA PRO A 419 -61.84 15.28 50.35
C PRO A 419 -63.09 15.48 51.23
N GLY A 420 -63.99 14.50 51.25
CA GLY A 420 -65.18 14.48 52.12
C GLY A 420 -66.49 14.02 51.47
N GLU A 421 -66.55 13.88 50.14
CA GLU A 421 -67.72 13.37 49.42
C GLU A 421 -67.55 11.92 48.92
N LYS A 422 -68.67 11.24 48.65
CA LYS A 422 -68.69 9.81 48.26
C LYS A 422 -67.96 9.60 46.92
N PRO A 423 -67.14 8.53 46.80
CA PRO A 423 -66.46 8.21 45.55
C PRO A 423 -67.47 7.90 44.43
N LEU A 424 -67.21 8.45 43.24
CA LEU A 424 -68.04 8.24 42.04
C LEU A 424 -68.01 6.77 41.57
N ASP A 425 -69.19 6.26 41.20
CA ASP A 425 -69.41 4.89 40.71
C ASP A 425 -68.60 4.60 39.40
N PRO A 426 -67.97 3.42 39.25
CA PRO A 426 -67.15 3.07 38.07
C PRO A 426 -67.92 3.02 36.74
N THR A 427 -69.23 2.78 36.79
CA THR A 427 -70.14 2.72 35.62
C THR A 427 -70.45 4.09 35.00
N SER A 428 -69.88 5.18 35.51
CA SER A 428 -70.14 6.56 35.08
C SER A 428 -69.09 7.16 34.12
N GLN A 429 -68.04 6.43 33.72
CA GLN A 429 -66.99 7.00 32.84
C GLN A 429 -67.54 7.36 31.44
N GLU A 430 -68.37 6.50 30.85
CA GLU A 430 -69.01 6.79 29.57
C GLU A 430 -70.02 7.93 29.69
N GLN A 431 -70.78 8.01 30.78
CA GLN A 431 -71.72 9.10 31.03
C GLN A 431 -71.01 10.45 31.26
N ARG A 432 -69.87 10.43 31.93
CA ARG A 432 -68.99 11.61 32.09
C ARG A 432 -68.40 12.03 30.76
N LYS A 433 -67.98 11.07 29.92
CA LYS A 433 -67.48 11.31 28.57
C LYS A 433 -68.57 11.90 27.66
N THR A 434 -69.79 11.35 27.66
CA THR A 434 -70.89 11.88 26.84
C THR A 434 -71.32 13.26 27.28
N LYS A 435 -71.35 13.53 28.59
CA LYS A 435 -71.65 14.86 29.14
C LYS A 435 -70.55 15.88 28.79
N LEU A 436 -69.28 15.52 28.95
CA LEU A 436 -68.15 16.36 28.54
C LEU A 436 -68.19 16.66 27.03
N LEU A 437 -68.40 15.64 26.20
CA LEU A 437 -68.52 15.80 24.75
C LEU A 437 -69.73 16.69 24.39
N GLY A 438 -70.85 16.55 25.10
CA GLY A 438 -72.02 17.42 24.94
C GLY A 438 -71.71 18.88 25.21
N GLU A 439 -71.06 19.18 26.33
CA GLU A 439 -70.66 20.54 26.72
C GLU A 439 -69.62 21.14 25.77
N LEU A 440 -68.62 20.34 25.35
CA LEU A 440 -67.62 20.78 24.38
C LEU A 440 -68.24 21.09 23.01
N ASN A 441 -69.26 20.35 22.59
CA ASN A 441 -69.98 20.59 21.35
C ASN A 441 -70.90 21.83 21.46
N TYR A 442 -71.66 21.97 22.54
CA TYR A 442 -72.58 23.10 22.75
C TYR A 442 -71.85 24.44 22.91
N SER A 443 -70.71 24.43 23.61
CA SER A 443 -69.86 25.62 23.78
C SER A 443 -69.06 26.02 22.54
N GLY A 444 -69.08 25.20 21.47
CA GLY A 444 -68.26 25.41 20.28
C GLY A 444 -66.77 25.13 20.46
N LYS A 445 -66.31 24.78 21.68
CA LYS A 445 -64.90 24.48 21.98
C LYS A 445 -64.39 23.26 21.21
N TYR A 446 -65.23 22.26 20.98
CA TYR A 446 -64.88 21.09 20.16
C TYR A 446 -64.46 21.48 18.73
N PHE A 447 -65.19 22.41 18.12
CA PHE A 447 -64.86 22.92 16.79
C PHE A 447 -63.56 23.74 16.81
N ALA A 448 -63.36 24.56 17.84
CA ALA A 448 -62.12 25.32 18.02
C ALA A 448 -60.89 24.40 18.14
N PHE A 449 -60.97 23.31 18.90
CA PHE A 449 -59.89 22.32 19.01
C PHE A 449 -59.59 21.64 17.68
N LYS A 450 -60.63 21.27 16.93
CA LYS A 450 -60.47 20.67 15.60
C LYS A 450 -59.74 21.61 14.64
N GLU A 451 -60.08 22.90 14.64
CA GLU A 451 -59.45 23.89 13.76
C GLU A 451 -58.01 24.22 14.20
N GLN A 452 -57.73 24.22 15.52
CA GLN A 452 -56.38 24.39 16.07
C GLN A 452 -55.44 23.26 15.64
N ILE A 453 -55.90 22.00 15.71
CA ILE A 453 -55.10 20.84 15.32
C ILE A 453 -54.93 20.77 13.79
N LYS A 454 -55.93 21.18 13.01
CA LYS A 454 -55.93 21.12 11.54
C LYS A 454 -54.70 21.79 10.91
N TYR A 455 -54.30 22.98 11.36
CA TYR A 455 -53.14 23.68 10.80
C TYR A 455 -51.83 22.91 11.00
N SER A 456 -51.64 22.32 12.18
CA SER A 456 -50.46 21.49 12.47
C SER A 456 -50.43 20.19 11.66
N VAL A 457 -51.61 19.58 11.41
CA VAL A 457 -51.73 18.40 10.55
C VAL A 457 -51.42 18.72 9.09
N VAL A 458 -51.92 19.84 8.57
CA VAL A 458 -51.60 20.29 7.20
C VAL A 458 -50.10 20.53 7.03
N ARG A 459 -49.45 21.08 8.05
CA ARG A 459 -48.01 21.28 8.06
C ARG A 459 -47.23 19.96 8.08
N ILE A 460 -47.69 18.95 8.84
CA ILE A 460 -47.14 17.58 8.79
C ILE A 460 -47.27 16.99 7.38
N VAL A 461 -48.44 17.10 6.76
CA VAL A 461 -48.67 16.57 5.40
C VAL A 461 -47.68 17.21 4.39
N ARG A 462 -47.45 18.52 4.52
CA ARG A 462 -46.55 19.28 3.64
C ARG A 462 -45.06 19.06 3.91
N GLU A 463 -44.63 19.17 5.17
CA GLU A 463 -43.21 19.23 5.54
C GLU A 463 -42.63 17.86 5.93
N LYS A 464 -43.47 16.95 6.47
CA LYS A 464 -43.05 15.60 6.91
C LYS A 464 -43.40 14.51 5.90
N MET A 465 -44.61 14.55 5.36
CA MET A 465 -45.07 13.56 4.36
C MET A 465 -44.80 14.00 2.91
N LEU A 466 -44.27 15.22 2.72
CA LEU A 466 -43.87 15.81 1.43
C LEU A 466 -44.98 15.76 0.35
N ARG A 467 -46.26 15.81 0.76
CA ARG A 467 -47.39 15.82 -0.17
C ARG A 467 -47.91 17.25 -0.35
N THR A 468 -47.78 17.75 -1.56
CA THR A 468 -48.23 19.10 -1.97
C THR A 468 -49.24 19.08 -3.12
N GLU A 469 -49.46 17.92 -3.73
CA GLU A 469 -50.35 17.73 -4.89
C GLU A 469 -51.60 16.92 -4.51
N ALA A 470 -52.67 17.08 -5.29
CA ALA A 470 -53.91 16.34 -5.10
C ALA A 470 -53.79 14.89 -5.59
N PHE A 471 -54.46 13.96 -4.93
CA PHE A 471 -54.51 12.56 -5.35
C PHE A 471 -55.44 12.39 -6.56
N SER A 472 -54.94 11.73 -7.60
CA SER A 472 -55.72 11.39 -8.80
C SER A 472 -56.57 10.13 -8.62
N ASP A 473 -56.17 9.25 -7.70
CA ASP A 473 -56.78 7.95 -7.44
C ASP A 473 -57.36 7.88 -6.01
N PRO A 474 -58.67 7.56 -5.85
CA PRO A 474 -59.30 7.44 -4.53
C PRO A 474 -58.68 6.35 -3.64
N GLU A 475 -58.11 5.27 -4.19
CA GLU A 475 -57.48 4.23 -3.37
C GLU A 475 -56.16 4.71 -2.75
N GLN A 476 -55.37 5.49 -3.50
CA GLN A 476 -54.15 6.11 -3.01
C GLN A 476 -54.42 7.15 -1.92
N LEU A 477 -55.51 7.93 -2.07
CA LEU A 477 -55.96 8.85 -1.02
C LEU A 477 -56.31 8.10 0.26
N GLN A 478 -57.05 7.00 0.16
CA GLN A 478 -57.46 6.22 1.33
C GLN A 478 -56.27 5.55 2.05
N ALA A 479 -55.30 5.03 1.29
CA ALA A 479 -54.06 4.50 1.84
C ALA A 479 -53.25 5.58 2.56
N PHE A 480 -53.13 6.77 1.94
CA PHE A 480 -52.45 7.91 2.55
C PHE A 480 -53.13 8.41 3.83
N LEU A 481 -54.47 8.53 3.83
CA LEU A 481 -55.24 8.92 5.02
C LEU A 481 -55.07 7.91 6.16
N SER A 482 -55.01 6.62 5.84
CA SER A 482 -54.77 5.56 6.84
C SER A 482 -53.36 5.68 7.44
N GLN A 483 -52.35 5.91 6.61
CA GLN A 483 -50.97 6.13 7.06
C GLN A 483 -50.84 7.41 7.90
N LEU A 484 -51.48 8.50 7.47
CA LEU A 484 -51.50 9.77 8.20
C LEU A 484 -52.21 9.60 9.54
N TYR A 485 -53.33 8.87 9.59
CA TYR A 485 -54.06 8.61 10.83
C TYR A 485 -53.19 7.86 11.84
N VAL A 486 -52.55 6.76 11.43
CA VAL A 486 -51.65 5.98 12.32
C VAL A 486 -50.54 6.88 12.87
N PHE A 487 -49.88 7.64 11.99
CA PHE A 487 -48.82 8.56 12.40
C PHE A 487 -49.28 9.63 13.40
N LEU A 488 -50.44 10.26 13.15
CA LEU A 488 -50.98 11.29 14.04
C LEU A 488 -51.36 10.72 15.40
N VAL A 489 -51.93 9.50 15.45
CA VAL A 489 -52.26 8.83 16.70
C VAL A 489 -51.01 8.50 17.50
N ASP A 490 -49.95 7.98 16.87
CA ASP A 490 -48.68 7.68 17.53
C ASP A 490 -48.06 8.93 18.16
N GLU A 491 -47.95 10.02 17.38
CA GLU A 491 -47.40 11.29 17.86
C GLU A 491 -48.27 11.96 18.93
N MET A 492 -49.60 11.78 18.85
CA MET A 492 -50.52 12.21 19.91
C MET A 492 -50.25 11.46 21.22
N HIS A 493 -50.03 10.14 21.17
CA HIS A 493 -49.66 9.36 22.35
C HIS A 493 -48.32 9.81 22.94
N VAL A 494 -47.33 10.10 22.09
CA VAL A 494 -46.04 10.65 22.53
C VAL A 494 -46.25 11.99 23.25
N ALA A 495 -47.05 12.89 22.68
CA ALA A 495 -47.34 14.19 23.29
C ALA A 495 -48.04 14.04 24.65
N LEU A 496 -49.05 13.18 24.74
CA LEU A 496 -49.79 12.93 25.99
C LEU A 496 -48.91 12.28 27.06
N ASN A 497 -48.04 11.33 26.67
CA ASN A 497 -47.11 10.69 27.59
C ASN A 497 -46.06 11.66 28.16
N LYS A 498 -45.64 12.68 27.40
CA LYS A 498 -44.77 13.77 27.91
C LYS A 498 -45.46 14.65 28.95
N THR A 499 -46.79 14.76 28.93
CA THR A 499 -47.54 15.53 29.93
C THR A 499 -47.77 14.79 31.24
N GLN A 500 -47.44 13.51 31.32
CA GLN A 500 -47.36 12.75 32.58
C GLN A 500 -45.96 12.90 33.20
N PRO A 501 -45.83 13.22 34.50
CA PRO A 501 -44.53 13.31 35.15
C PRO A 501 -43.93 11.90 35.30
N ARG A 502 -43.00 11.53 34.41
CA ARG A 502 -42.04 10.45 34.67
C ARG A 502 -40.81 11.03 35.38
N PRO A 503 -40.21 10.33 36.35
CA PRO A 503 -38.91 10.75 36.87
C PRO A 503 -37.90 10.74 35.72
N LEU A 504 -37.35 11.91 35.38
CA LEU A 504 -36.27 12.04 34.42
C LEU A 504 -35.00 11.45 35.04
N VAL A 505 -34.73 10.18 34.75
CA VAL A 505 -33.38 9.63 34.88
C VAL A 505 -32.56 10.18 33.73
N ASP A 506 -31.43 10.82 34.03
CA ASP A 506 -30.51 11.37 33.03
C ASP A 506 -29.86 10.24 32.19
N GLY A 507 -29.52 10.49 30.93
CA GLY A 507 -28.92 9.50 30.03
C GLY A 507 -27.61 8.90 30.58
N ALA A 508 -26.80 9.73 31.24
CA ALA A 508 -25.56 9.29 31.90
C ALA A 508 -25.82 8.38 33.12
N GLN A 509 -26.94 8.55 33.82
CA GLN A 509 -27.29 7.74 34.99
C GLN A 509 -27.77 6.33 34.58
N LEU A 510 -28.36 6.18 33.39
CA LEU A 510 -28.81 4.87 32.89
C LEU A 510 -27.67 3.87 32.74
N ILE A 511 -26.48 4.32 32.29
CA ILE A 511 -25.29 3.46 32.17
C ILE A 511 -24.89 2.91 33.54
N HIS A 512 -24.89 3.77 34.56
CA HIS A 512 -24.51 3.36 35.90
C HIS A 512 -25.51 2.35 36.48
N PHE A 513 -26.81 2.55 36.25
CA PHE A 513 -27.82 1.57 36.65
C PHE A 513 -27.74 0.25 35.89
N ALA A 514 -27.43 0.29 34.59
CA ALA A 514 -27.21 -0.91 33.80
C ALA A 514 -26.01 -1.72 34.31
N LYS A 515 -24.88 -1.04 34.59
CA LYS A 515 -23.67 -1.65 35.14
C LYS A 515 -23.87 -2.16 36.56
N GLU A 516 -24.61 -1.45 37.41
CA GLU A 516 -24.97 -1.90 38.76
C GLU A 516 -25.87 -3.14 38.71
N ALA A 517 -26.89 -3.15 37.86
CA ALA A 517 -27.76 -4.33 37.66
C ALA A 517 -26.96 -5.53 37.15
N GLN A 518 -25.99 -5.31 36.26
CA GLN A 518 -25.08 -6.35 35.76
C GLN A 518 -24.19 -6.91 36.87
N LEU A 519 -23.63 -6.06 37.75
CA LEU A 519 -22.84 -6.49 38.91
C LEU A 519 -23.69 -7.27 39.93
N ASN A 520 -24.96 -6.90 40.08
CA ASN A 520 -25.91 -7.59 40.95
C ASN A 520 -26.44 -8.91 40.36
N GLY A 521 -26.11 -9.22 39.09
CA GLY A 521 -26.58 -10.42 38.38
C GLY A 521 -27.98 -10.31 37.80
N ASP A 522 -28.62 -9.14 37.87
CA ASP A 522 -29.96 -8.87 37.35
C ASP A 522 -29.91 -8.54 35.84
N TYR A 523 -29.49 -9.52 35.03
CA TYR A 523 -29.23 -9.33 33.59
C TYR A 523 -30.45 -8.86 32.79
N GLN A 524 -31.67 -9.22 33.20
CA GLN A 524 -32.90 -8.76 32.54
C GLN A 524 -33.14 -7.27 32.74
N LEU A 525 -32.85 -6.76 33.95
CA LEU A 525 -32.99 -5.35 34.26
C LEU A 525 -31.87 -4.54 33.59
N ALA A 526 -30.64 -5.07 33.58
CA ALA A 526 -29.52 -4.48 32.84
C ALA A 526 -29.84 -4.34 31.34
N ALA A 527 -30.43 -5.37 30.72
CA ALA A 527 -30.86 -5.32 29.31
C ALA A 527 -31.90 -4.23 29.05
N GLN A 528 -32.86 -4.03 29.97
CA GLN A 528 -33.85 -2.96 29.85
C GLN A 528 -33.19 -1.58 29.89
N TYR A 529 -32.24 -1.35 30.81
CA TYR A 529 -31.53 -0.07 30.88
C TYR A 529 -30.69 0.22 29.64
N TYR A 530 -29.96 -0.77 29.11
CA TYR A 530 -29.21 -0.60 27.87
C TYR A 530 -30.12 -0.38 26.66
N GLN A 531 -31.26 -1.06 26.57
CA GLN A 531 -32.24 -0.81 25.51
C GLN A 531 -32.83 0.59 25.60
N GLU A 532 -33.21 1.04 26.81
CA GLU A 532 -33.69 2.41 27.02
C GLU A 532 -32.64 3.44 26.61
N GLN A 533 -31.37 3.20 26.93
CA GLN A 533 -30.26 4.05 26.51
C GLN A 533 -30.14 4.13 24.98
N LEU A 534 -30.14 2.98 24.30
CA LEU A 534 -30.11 2.90 22.84
C LEU A 534 -31.33 3.57 22.19
N THR A 535 -32.50 3.59 22.84
CA THR A 535 -33.66 4.32 22.30
C THR A 535 -33.49 5.84 22.35
N ARG A 536 -32.76 6.36 23.35
CA ARG A 536 -32.53 7.78 23.55
C ARG A 536 -31.39 8.30 22.68
N ASP A 537 -30.30 7.54 22.59
CA ASP A 537 -29.13 7.88 21.79
C ASP A 537 -28.70 6.67 20.96
N ARG A 538 -29.00 6.73 19.66
CA ARG A 538 -28.65 5.70 18.67
C ARG A 538 -27.34 6.00 17.94
N SER A 539 -26.69 7.13 18.22
CA SER A 539 -25.53 7.61 17.46
C SER A 539 -24.19 7.23 18.06
N ASP A 540 -24.14 6.82 19.33
CA ASP A 540 -22.90 6.44 20.00
C ASP A 540 -22.62 4.92 19.88
N PRO A 541 -21.49 4.51 19.25
CA PRO A 541 -21.06 3.11 19.18
C PRO A 541 -20.79 2.47 20.55
N ALA A 542 -20.39 3.25 21.55
CA ALA A 542 -20.05 2.74 22.89
C ALA A 542 -21.28 2.12 23.58
N HIS A 543 -22.48 2.61 23.28
CA HIS A 543 -23.72 2.06 23.82
C HIS A 543 -24.02 0.65 23.28
N TRP A 544 -23.77 0.43 21.99
CA TRP A 544 -23.89 -0.90 21.38
C TRP A 544 -22.84 -1.87 21.89
N PHE A 545 -21.61 -1.37 22.12
CA PHE A 545 -20.56 -2.14 22.75
C PHE A 545 -20.93 -2.59 24.17
N ASP A 546 -21.35 -1.67 25.05
CA ASP A 546 -21.75 -1.98 26.43
C ASP A 546 -22.91 -3.01 26.45
N TYR A 547 -23.86 -2.91 25.50
CA TYR A 547 -24.94 -3.87 25.36
C TYR A 547 -24.46 -5.25 24.84
N GLY A 548 -23.51 -5.28 23.91
CA GLY A 548 -22.87 -6.51 23.45
C GLY A 548 -22.10 -7.22 24.57
N VAL A 549 -21.43 -6.48 25.45
CA VAL A 549 -20.73 -7.03 26.63
C VAL A 549 -21.69 -7.73 27.58
N LEU A 550 -22.90 -7.21 27.78
CA LEU A 550 -23.93 -7.92 28.55
C LEU A 550 -24.24 -9.29 27.93
N TYR A 551 -24.38 -9.35 26.60
CA TYR A 551 -24.68 -10.61 25.91
C TYR A 551 -23.52 -11.61 25.95
N MET A 552 -22.28 -11.12 25.91
CA MET A 552 -21.09 -11.94 26.16
C MET A 552 -21.16 -12.61 27.55
N LEU A 553 -21.56 -11.87 28.58
CA LEU A 553 -21.71 -12.41 29.94
C LEU A 553 -22.87 -13.40 30.06
N THR A 554 -23.97 -13.18 29.32
CA THR A 554 -25.09 -14.12 29.28
C THR A 554 -24.88 -15.28 28.31
N THR A 555 -23.70 -15.41 27.69
CA THR A 555 -23.32 -16.46 26.71
C THR A 555 -24.16 -16.48 25.43
N ASP A 556 -24.86 -15.39 25.13
CA ASP A 556 -25.64 -15.24 23.90
C ASP A 556 -24.76 -14.60 22.81
N TYR A 557 -23.83 -15.41 22.28
CA TYR A 557 -22.79 -14.94 21.37
C TYR A 557 -23.34 -14.36 20.07
N GLN A 558 -24.49 -14.85 19.58
CA GLN A 558 -25.11 -14.35 18.36
C GLN A 558 -25.58 -12.90 18.52
N LYS A 559 -26.26 -12.59 19.62
CA LYS A 559 -26.68 -11.20 19.89
C LYS A 559 -25.51 -10.29 20.21
N ALA A 560 -24.47 -10.81 20.86
CA ALA A 560 -23.24 -10.06 21.10
C ALA A 560 -22.57 -9.66 19.77
N GLU A 561 -22.44 -10.61 18.84
CA GLU A 561 -21.89 -10.39 17.50
C GLU A 561 -22.66 -9.30 16.74
N GLU A 562 -24.00 -9.37 16.73
CA GLU A 562 -24.84 -8.32 16.13
C GLU A 562 -24.55 -6.94 16.75
N CYS A 563 -24.48 -6.85 18.07
CA CYS A 563 -24.23 -5.58 18.77
C CYS A 563 -22.86 -4.98 18.42
N PHE A 564 -21.80 -5.81 18.39
CA PHE A 564 -20.46 -5.34 18.02
C PHE A 564 -20.38 -4.98 16.53
N HIS A 565 -21.03 -5.74 15.65
CA HIS A 565 -21.13 -5.39 14.23
C HIS A 565 -21.86 -4.06 14.02
N TYR A 566 -22.94 -3.79 14.77
CA TYR A 566 -23.60 -2.50 14.74
C TYR A 566 -22.66 -1.36 15.18
N ALA A 567 -21.87 -1.56 16.24
CA ALA A 567 -20.89 -0.56 16.67
C ALA A 567 -19.82 -0.29 15.59
N VAL A 568 -19.25 -1.32 14.97
CA VAL A 568 -18.25 -1.19 13.90
C VAL A 568 -18.85 -0.57 12.63
N SER A 569 -20.12 -0.87 12.31
CA SER A 569 -20.82 -0.26 11.17
C SER A 569 -21.05 1.24 11.32
N MET A 570 -21.08 1.74 12.56
CA MET A 570 -21.22 3.15 12.89
C MET A 570 -19.86 3.85 12.91
N GLU A 571 -18.90 3.23 13.59
CA GLU A 571 -17.52 3.70 13.67
C GLU A 571 -16.56 2.53 13.44
N GLN A 572 -15.93 2.51 12.26
CA GLN A 572 -14.99 1.45 11.88
C GLN A 572 -13.72 1.44 12.71
N THR A 573 -13.38 2.57 13.34
CA THR A 573 -12.23 2.74 14.22
C THR A 573 -12.54 2.42 15.68
N HIS A 574 -13.73 1.92 16.01
CA HIS A 574 -14.09 1.63 17.40
C HIS A 574 -13.36 0.39 17.92
N LEU A 575 -12.17 0.62 18.49
CA LEU A 575 -11.22 -0.39 18.92
C LEU A 575 -11.81 -1.51 19.80
N PRO A 576 -12.59 -1.21 20.87
CA PRO A 576 -13.14 -2.28 21.72
C PRO A 576 -14.06 -3.24 20.95
N SER A 577 -14.86 -2.73 20.01
CA SER A 577 -15.75 -3.59 19.21
C SER A 577 -14.99 -4.41 18.20
N LEU A 578 -13.95 -3.86 17.55
CA LEU A 578 -13.09 -4.63 16.65
C LEU A 578 -12.46 -5.84 17.37
N LEU A 579 -11.93 -5.62 18.57
CA LEU A 579 -11.35 -6.71 19.38
C LEU A 579 -12.40 -7.77 19.74
N MET A 580 -13.62 -7.37 20.11
CA MET A 580 -14.68 -8.33 20.44
C MET A 580 -15.19 -9.09 19.20
N CYS A 581 -15.27 -8.44 18.03
CA CYS A 581 -15.55 -9.13 16.77
C CYS A 581 -14.49 -10.19 16.45
N GLY A 582 -13.21 -9.85 16.63
CA GLY A 582 -12.11 -10.81 16.46
C GLY A 582 -12.22 -12.01 17.40
N ILE A 583 -12.50 -11.78 18.69
CA ILE A 583 -12.68 -12.85 19.68
C ILE A 583 -13.87 -13.74 19.32
N LEU A 584 -15.01 -13.16 18.93
CA LEU A 584 -16.19 -13.93 18.54
C LEU A 584 -15.97 -14.73 17.26
N ALA A 585 -15.24 -14.18 16.28
CA ALA A 585 -14.85 -14.88 15.06
C ALA A 585 -13.92 -16.08 15.39
N GLU A 586 -12.95 -15.90 16.28
CA GLU A 586 -12.07 -16.96 16.78
C GLU A 586 -12.86 -18.07 17.49
N MET A 587 -13.76 -17.70 18.42
CA MET A 587 -14.65 -18.64 19.09
C MET A 587 -15.57 -19.39 18.11
N GLY A 588 -15.92 -18.75 17.00
CA GLY A 588 -16.68 -19.33 15.89
C GLY A 588 -15.87 -20.16 14.90
N GLY A 589 -14.54 -20.28 15.09
CA GLY A 589 -13.62 -21.00 14.19
C GLY A 589 -13.33 -20.29 12.87
N ARG A 590 -13.66 -19.00 12.75
CA ARG A 590 -13.42 -18.16 11.55
C ARG A 590 -12.11 -17.40 11.71
N PHE A 591 -10.99 -18.12 11.61
CA PHE A 591 -9.66 -17.58 11.90
C PHE A 591 -9.22 -16.45 10.95
N GLU A 592 -9.57 -16.52 9.67
CA GLU A 592 -9.25 -15.45 8.70
C GLU A 592 -9.99 -14.13 9.02
N GLU A 593 -11.26 -14.19 9.43
CA GLU A 593 -12.00 -13.00 9.87
C GLU A 593 -11.40 -12.45 11.17
N ALA A 594 -11.07 -13.33 12.13
CA ALA A 594 -10.43 -12.93 13.37
C ALA A 594 -9.10 -12.20 13.13
N GLU A 595 -8.27 -12.70 12.21
CA GLU A 595 -7.03 -12.06 11.77
C GLU A 595 -7.29 -10.62 11.32
N THR A 596 -8.26 -10.41 10.44
CA THR A 596 -8.54 -9.08 9.89
C THR A 596 -8.99 -8.09 10.96
N PHE A 597 -9.80 -8.52 11.92
CA PHE A 597 -10.26 -7.67 13.01
C PHE A 597 -9.13 -7.33 13.98
N PHE A 598 -8.26 -8.29 14.32
CA PHE A 598 -7.13 -8.05 15.21
C PHE A 598 -6.04 -7.21 14.54
N GLU A 599 -5.70 -7.49 13.28
CA GLU A 599 -4.80 -6.65 12.49
C GLU A 599 -5.34 -5.22 12.40
N GLY A 600 -6.64 -5.06 12.12
CA GLY A 600 -7.30 -3.75 12.06
C GLY A 600 -7.23 -3.01 13.40
N ALA A 601 -7.41 -3.72 14.52
CA ALA A 601 -7.26 -3.15 15.85
C ALA A 601 -5.83 -2.64 16.11
N THR A 602 -4.79 -3.35 15.64
CA THR A 602 -3.39 -2.88 15.75
C THR A 602 -3.10 -1.64 14.91
N CYS A 603 -3.82 -1.44 13.80
CA CYS A 603 -3.68 -0.24 12.98
C CYS A 603 -4.37 0.98 13.63
N VAL A 604 -5.51 0.76 14.30
CA VAL A 604 -6.25 1.83 15.01
C VAL A 604 -5.46 2.37 16.19
N ASP A 605 -4.92 1.47 17.03
CA ASP A 605 -4.07 1.85 18.16
C ASP A 605 -2.80 0.97 18.21
N PRO A 606 -1.72 1.42 17.57
CA PRO A 606 -0.44 0.70 17.57
C PRO A 606 0.20 0.53 18.95
N ALA A 607 -0.21 1.31 19.96
CA ALA A 607 0.32 1.22 21.31
C ALA A 607 -0.45 0.22 22.19
N ASN A 608 -1.55 -0.33 21.69
CA ASN A 608 -2.40 -1.22 22.48
C ASN A 608 -1.80 -2.62 22.62
N VAL A 609 -1.31 -2.94 23.82
CA VAL A 609 -0.73 -4.25 24.16
C VAL A 609 -1.74 -5.39 23.94
N VAL A 610 -3.02 -5.18 24.24
CA VAL A 610 -4.07 -6.22 24.13
C VAL A 610 -4.32 -6.57 22.66
N ALA A 611 -4.39 -5.56 21.77
CA ALA A 611 -4.56 -5.79 20.34
C ALA A 611 -3.42 -6.65 19.76
N TRP A 612 -2.16 -6.31 20.09
CA TRP A 612 -1.00 -7.09 19.65
C TRP A 612 -0.96 -8.50 20.23
N THR A 613 -1.38 -8.70 21.49
CA THR A 613 -1.45 -10.05 22.07
C THR A 613 -2.48 -10.93 21.37
N LEU A 614 -3.67 -10.39 21.08
CA LEU A 614 -4.74 -11.14 20.41
C LEU A 614 -4.38 -11.42 18.95
N PHE A 615 -3.72 -10.47 18.27
CA PHE A 615 -3.20 -10.68 16.93
C PHE A 615 -2.13 -11.77 16.88
N ALA A 616 -1.15 -11.76 17.81
CA ALA A 616 -0.13 -12.80 17.88
C ALA A 616 -0.74 -14.19 18.14
N LEU A 617 -1.70 -14.29 19.05
CA LEU A 617 -2.43 -15.54 19.32
C LEU A 617 -3.22 -16.03 18.09
N ALA A 618 -3.89 -15.13 17.36
CA ALA A 618 -4.61 -15.49 16.16
C ALA A 618 -3.67 -16.03 15.06
N GLN A 619 -2.47 -15.46 14.91
CA GLN A 619 -1.45 -15.94 13.97
C GLN A 619 -0.91 -17.33 14.36
N GLU A 620 -0.80 -17.63 15.65
CA GLU A 620 -0.43 -18.97 16.13
C GLU A 620 -1.50 -20.01 15.75
N LEU A 621 -2.78 -19.66 15.86
CA LEU A 621 -3.91 -20.54 15.55
C LEU A 621 -4.10 -20.80 14.05
N LEU A 622 -3.66 -19.87 13.19
CA LEU A 622 -3.75 -19.96 11.73
C LEU A 622 -2.74 -20.94 11.11
N CYS A 623 -1.74 -21.41 11.88
CA CYS A 623 -0.73 -22.36 11.41
C CYS A 623 -1.05 -23.80 11.85
N PRO A 624 -1.80 -24.59 11.05
CA PRO A 624 -2.18 -25.96 11.40
C PRO A 624 -1.00 -26.95 11.49
N GLU A 625 0.17 -26.62 10.93
CA GLU A 625 1.36 -27.49 10.90
C GLU A 625 2.32 -27.30 12.09
N GLY A 626 1.99 -26.46 13.08
CA GLY A 626 2.77 -26.32 14.32
C GLY A 626 4.07 -25.51 14.20
N GLY A 627 4.30 -24.83 13.07
CA GLY A 627 5.35 -23.83 12.90
C GLY A 627 4.86 -22.41 13.23
N LEU A 628 5.72 -21.59 13.80
CA LEU A 628 5.44 -20.17 14.04
C LEU A 628 5.61 -19.39 12.73
N SER A 629 4.56 -18.71 12.28
CA SER A 629 4.61 -17.88 11.07
C SER A 629 5.55 -16.67 11.24
N SER A 630 6.10 -16.15 10.14
CA SER A 630 6.83 -14.87 10.13
C SER A 630 5.98 -13.72 10.69
N SER A 631 4.67 -13.73 10.40
CA SER A 631 3.69 -12.79 10.95
C SER A 631 3.55 -12.88 12.47
N TYR A 632 3.64 -14.10 13.04
CA TYR A 632 3.66 -14.31 14.49
C TYR A 632 4.90 -13.67 15.11
N HIS A 633 6.09 -13.98 14.58
CA HIS A 633 7.35 -13.44 15.09
C HIS A 633 7.39 -11.91 15.01
N LEU A 634 6.83 -11.32 13.96
CA LEU A 634 6.69 -9.87 13.82
C LEU A 634 5.73 -9.26 14.87
N ALA A 635 4.56 -9.88 15.08
CA ALA A 635 3.60 -9.45 16.09
C ALA A 635 4.17 -9.58 17.52
N LEU A 636 4.90 -10.66 17.79
CA LEU A 636 5.58 -10.89 19.06
C LEU A 636 6.68 -9.86 19.31
N ALA A 637 7.50 -9.54 18.30
CA ALA A 637 8.51 -8.50 18.42
C ALA A 637 7.90 -7.12 18.71
N ARG A 638 6.78 -6.76 18.05
CA ARG A 638 6.03 -5.53 18.33
C ARG A 638 5.51 -5.49 19.76
N LEU A 639 4.97 -6.61 20.25
CA LEU A 639 4.51 -6.76 21.63
C LEU A 639 5.65 -6.58 22.64
N GLN A 640 6.79 -7.24 22.42
CA GLN A 640 7.98 -7.14 23.27
C GLN A 640 8.56 -5.72 23.26
N LEU A 641 8.55 -5.05 22.11
CA LEU A 641 8.92 -3.63 21.98
C LEU A 641 8.06 -2.72 22.87
N LEU A 642 6.73 -2.91 22.88
CA LEU A 642 5.83 -2.15 23.74
C LEU A 642 6.08 -2.41 25.24
N ARG A 643 6.59 -3.60 25.57
CA ARG A 643 7.01 -3.98 26.94
C ARG A 643 8.44 -3.54 27.29
N ALA A 644 9.15 -2.91 26.36
CA ALA A 644 10.57 -2.55 26.47
C ALA A 644 11.53 -3.74 26.64
N GLU A 645 11.13 -4.92 26.14
CA GLU A 645 11.94 -6.15 26.14
C GLU A 645 12.79 -6.24 24.85
N TYR A 646 13.76 -5.34 24.70
CA TYR A 646 14.50 -5.14 23.45
C TYR A 646 15.31 -6.36 22.97
N GLY A 647 15.94 -7.11 23.89
CA GLY A 647 16.75 -8.27 23.53
C GLY A 647 15.91 -9.43 22.97
N SER A 648 14.74 -9.68 23.57
CA SER A 648 13.81 -10.69 23.07
C SER A 648 13.18 -10.27 21.75
N ALA A 649 12.84 -8.99 21.60
CA ALA A 649 12.35 -8.43 20.34
C ALA A 649 13.34 -8.61 19.20
N GLU A 650 14.63 -8.39 19.45
CA GLU A 650 15.68 -8.60 18.44
C GLU A 650 15.77 -10.07 18.00
N SER A 651 15.67 -11.03 18.94
CA SER A 651 15.63 -12.46 18.61
C SER A 651 14.41 -12.84 17.78
N SER A 652 13.22 -12.39 18.18
CA SER A 652 12.00 -12.66 17.42
C SER A 652 12.02 -12.02 16.03
N LEU A 653 12.62 -10.84 15.87
CA LEU A 653 12.80 -10.21 14.55
C LEU A 653 13.76 -10.98 13.63
N LYS A 654 14.82 -11.60 14.17
CA LYS A 654 15.73 -12.43 13.36
C LYS A 654 15.03 -13.64 12.76
N GLU A 655 14.01 -14.15 13.43
CA GLU A 655 13.20 -15.27 12.96
C GLU A 655 12.12 -14.83 11.95
N ALA A 656 11.78 -13.53 11.91
CA ALA A 656 10.64 -13.02 11.15
C ALA A 656 10.87 -12.79 9.63
N LEU A 657 12.10 -12.95 9.09
CA LEU A 657 12.46 -12.88 7.65
C LEU A 657 11.52 -12.00 6.78
N HIS A 658 11.45 -10.68 7.03
CA HIS A 658 10.51 -9.78 6.34
C HIS A 658 11.10 -8.35 6.18
N ASP A 659 10.79 -7.65 5.07
CA ASP A 659 11.27 -6.29 4.75
C ASP A 659 11.08 -5.22 5.85
N ASN A 660 9.95 -5.25 6.58
CA ASN A 660 9.65 -4.29 7.64
C ASN A 660 10.48 -4.52 8.93
N VAL A 661 11.27 -5.61 8.97
CA VAL A 661 12.09 -5.99 10.13
C VAL A 661 13.26 -5.02 10.30
N TRP A 662 13.83 -4.47 9.22
CA TRP A 662 14.92 -3.49 9.32
C TRP A 662 14.49 -2.19 9.98
N ALA A 663 13.27 -1.70 9.70
CA ALA A 663 12.71 -0.53 10.36
C ALA A 663 12.58 -0.75 11.88
N LEU A 664 12.20 -1.97 12.26
CA LEU A 664 12.04 -2.39 13.64
C LEU A 664 13.38 -2.62 14.35
N PHE A 665 14.37 -3.24 13.70
CA PHE A 665 15.75 -3.30 14.21
C PHE A 665 16.31 -1.90 14.43
N GLY A 666 16.15 -1.01 13.45
CA GLY A 666 16.57 0.38 13.58
C GLY A 666 15.91 1.06 14.77
N HIS A 667 14.62 0.78 15.01
CA HIS A 667 13.91 1.28 16.18
C HIS A 667 14.41 0.70 17.51
N ILE A 668 14.68 -0.60 17.57
CA ILE A 668 15.29 -1.24 18.73
C ILE A 668 16.64 -0.58 19.04
N HIS A 669 17.55 -0.51 18.05
CA HIS A 669 18.87 0.10 18.21
C HIS A 669 18.78 1.59 18.60
N HIS A 670 17.80 2.33 18.07
CA HIS A 670 17.57 3.71 18.46
C HIS A 670 17.13 3.83 19.93
N LEU A 671 16.27 2.93 20.41
CA LEU A 671 15.82 2.91 21.80
C LEU A 671 16.91 2.43 22.77
N THR A 672 17.79 1.53 22.34
CA THR A 672 18.94 1.07 23.14
C THR A 672 20.13 2.04 23.11
N GLY A 673 20.09 3.06 22.24
CA GLY A 673 21.13 4.10 22.12
C GLY A 673 22.27 3.75 21.16
N GLU A 674 22.16 2.66 20.41
CA GLU A 674 23.12 2.23 19.39
C GLU A 674 22.85 2.96 18.05
N PHE A 675 23.08 4.28 18.02
CA PHE A 675 22.69 5.14 16.89
C PHE A 675 23.33 4.75 15.55
N GLY A 676 24.58 4.27 15.54
CA GLY A 676 25.24 3.83 14.29
C GLY A 676 24.55 2.64 13.64
N LYS A 677 24.23 1.58 14.41
CA LYS A 677 23.46 0.45 13.87
C LYS A 677 22.04 0.85 13.50
N ALA A 678 21.43 1.75 14.28
CA ALA A 678 20.09 2.26 13.98
C ALA A 678 20.06 2.98 12.62
N GLN A 679 21.10 3.79 12.33
CA GLN A 679 21.26 4.47 11.06
C GLN A 679 21.35 3.46 9.91
N GLU A 680 22.24 2.46 10.02
CA GLU A 680 22.40 1.43 8.98
C GLU A 680 21.09 0.70 8.69
N CYS A 681 20.34 0.31 9.74
CA CYS A 681 19.04 -0.34 9.57
C CYS A 681 17.99 0.58 8.92
N TYR A 682 17.98 1.87 9.27
CA TYR A 682 17.05 2.83 8.67
C TYR A 682 17.40 3.18 7.23
N GLU A 683 18.69 3.32 6.90
CA GLU A 683 19.15 3.50 5.51
C GLU A 683 18.72 2.29 4.67
N ARG A 684 19.01 1.07 5.13
CA ARG A 684 18.55 -0.18 4.49
C ARG A 684 17.04 -0.21 4.26
N THR A 685 16.25 0.22 5.25
CA THR A 685 14.79 0.28 5.10
C THR A 685 14.36 1.17 3.93
N LEU A 686 15.05 2.28 3.71
CA LEU A 686 14.72 3.24 2.67
C LEU A 686 15.15 2.80 1.27
N ASP A 687 16.01 1.78 1.15
CA ASP A 687 16.43 1.22 -0.13
C ASP A 687 15.40 0.22 -0.68
N PHE A 688 14.64 -0.45 0.21
CA PHE A 688 13.62 -1.44 -0.17
C PHE A 688 12.19 -0.88 -0.22
N VAL A 689 11.88 0.18 0.54
CA VAL A 689 10.49 0.64 0.69
C VAL A 689 10.09 1.67 -0.38
N THR A 690 9.09 1.32 -1.18
CA THR A 690 8.51 2.19 -2.22
C THR A 690 7.35 3.07 -1.74
N ASP A 691 6.76 2.78 -0.56
CA ASP A 691 5.58 3.47 -0.05
C ASP A 691 5.85 4.54 1.02
N ALA A 692 5.15 5.67 0.89
CA ALA A 692 5.39 6.92 1.63
C ALA A 692 4.93 6.95 3.10
N THR A 693 4.03 6.06 3.50
CA THR A 693 3.31 6.11 4.80
C THR A 693 4.08 5.43 5.93
N ASP A 694 4.64 4.23 5.69
CA ASP A 694 5.45 3.48 6.67
C ASP A 694 6.87 4.07 6.86
N THR A 695 7.32 4.90 5.91
CA THR A 695 8.64 5.53 5.94
C THR A 695 8.70 6.78 6.81
N HIS A 696 7.55 7.36 7.21
CA HIS A 696 7.53 8.59 7.99
C HIS A 696 8.26 8.47 9.35
N PRO A 697 8.02 7.42 10.19
CA PRO A 697 8.77 7.24 11.43
C PRO A 697 10.27 7.01 11.17
N VAL A 698 10.62 6.32 10.08
CA VAL A 698 12.00 6.04 9.68
C VAL A 698 12.71 7.34 9.33
N TYR A 699 12.14 8.16 8.45
CA TYR A 699 12.72 9.47 8.10
C TYR A 699 12.86 10.40 9.30
N LEU A 700 11.87 10.42 10.21
CA LEU A 700 11.94 11.22 11.43
C LEU A 700 13.13 10.81 12.31
N ARG A 701 13.32 9.50 12.51
CA ARG A 701 14.38 8.94 13.37
C ARG A 701 15.74 9.07 12.72
N LEU A 702 15.87 8.72 11.44
CA LEU A 702 17.11 8.86 10.68
C LEU A 702 17.55 10.34 10.58
N GLY A 703 16.63 11.24 10.26
CA GLY A 703 16.90 12.69 10.25
C GLY A 703 17.36 13.20 11.63
N SER A 704 16.80 12.65 12.72
CA SER A 704 17.22 13.00 14.08
C SER A 704 18.62 12.48 14.40
N ILE A 705 19.01 11.31 13.89
CA ILE A 705 20.36 10.76 14.04
C ILE A 705 21.36 11.66 13.31
N TYR A 706 21.10 12.00 12.03
CA TYR A 706 21.97 12.92 11.28
C TYR A 706 22.09 14.30 11.94
N LEU A 707 21.03 14.83 12.55
CA LEU A 707 21.11 16.08 13.31
C LEU A 707 22.01 15.98 14.54
N GLN A 708 22.02 14.83 15.23
CA GLN A 708 22.88 14.59 16.39
C GLN A 708 24.34 14.40 16.00
N GLU A 709 24.60 13.77 14.88
CA GLU A 709 25.95 13.54 14.34
C GLU A 709 26.55 14.78 13.66
N GLY A 710 25.73 15.79 13.36
CA GLY A 710 26.15 17.03 12.72
C GLY A 710 26.14 16.97 11.19
N GLU A 711 25.60 15.91 10.58
CA GLU A 711 25.43 15.76 9.14
C GLU A 711 24.20 16.55 8.63
N PHE A 712 24.22 17.88 8.83
CA PHE A 712 23.05 18.73 8.60
C PHE A 712 22.53 18.72 7.16
N GLN A 713 23.41 18.54 6.16
CA GLN A 713 22.98 18.44 4.75
C GLN A 713 22.17 17.17 4.49
N ARG A 714 22.63 16.01 5.00
CA ARG A 714 21.86 14.76 4.87
C ARG A 714 20.56 14.85 5.65
N ALA A 715 20.59 15.38 6.88
CA ALA A 715 19.39 15.65 7.66
C ALA A 715 18.36 16.48 6.88
N LYS A 716 18.79 17.58 6.25
CA LYS A 716 17.94 18.43 5.39
C LYS A 716 17.30 17.61 4.27
N THR A 717 18.08 16.82 3.53
CA THR A 717 17.54 16.01 2.42
C THR A 717 16.54 14.95 2.90
N THR A 718 16.81 14.29 4.02
CA THR A 718 15.95 13.26 4.63
C THR A 718 14.63 13.87 5.11
N TYR A 719 14.68 15.00 5.84
CA TYR A 719 13.47 15.68 6.29
C TYR A 719 12.67 16.30 5.14
N LEU A 720 13.32 16.78 4.07
CA LEU A 720 12.61 17.23 2.86
C LEU A 720 11.83 16.10 2.19
N ARG A 721 12.43 14.89 2.11
CA ARG A 721 11.72 13.69 1.63
C ARG A 721 10.53 13.36 2.53
N ALA A 722 10.72 13.41 3.85
CA ALA A 722 9.65 13.20 4.82
C ALA A 722 8.50 14.21 4.67
N CYS A 723 8.81 15.50 4.49
CA CYS A 723 7.79 16.55 4.32
C CYS A 723 7.01 16.40 3.01
N LYS A 724 7.64 15.86 1.96
CA LYS A 724 6.96 15.53 0.70
C LYS A 724 6.04 14.31 0.83
N SER A 725 6.44 13.32 1.63
CA SER A 725 5.70 12.06 1.77
C SER A 725 4.55 12.19 2.77
N SER A 726 4.84 12.70 3.97
CA SER A 726 3.90 12.86 5.07
C SER A 726 4.33 14.04 5.94
N PRO A 727 3.80 15.25 5.68
CA PRO A 727 4.17 16.44 6.43
C PRO A 727 3.62 16.40 7.86
N SER A 728 4.49 16.57 8.85
CA SER A 728 4.12 16.72 10.26
C SER A 728 4.87 17.87 10.91
N CYS A 729 4.39 18.35 12.06
CA CYS A 729 5.09 19.39 12.83
C CYS A 729 6.54 18.98 13.12
N LEU A 730 6.79 17.71 13.41
CA LEU A 730 8.12 17.20 13.74
C LEU A 730 9.04 17.12 12.51
N THR A 731 8.53 16.78 11.31
CA THR A 731 9.36 16.76 10.09
C THR A 731 9.77 18.17 9.69
N TRP A 732 8.83 19.12 9.73
CA TRP A 732 9.10 20.53 9.42
C TRP A 732 10.01 21.19 10.47
N LEU A 733 9.83 20.85 11.76
CA LEU A 733 10.76 21.25 12.80
C LEU A 733 12.17 20.70 12.54
N GLY A 734 12.31 19.41 12.23
CA GLY A 734 13.60 18.78 11.91
C GLY A 734 14.29 19.44 10.73
N LEU A 735 13.54 19.76 9.66
CA LEU A 735 14.04 20.51 8.52
C LEU A 735 14.50 21.92 8.90
N GLY A 736 13.68 22.64 9.67
CA GLY A 736 14.01 23.99 10.14
C GLY A 736 15.27 24.02 11.01
N ILE A 737 15.46 23.01 11.87
CA ILE A 737 16.69 22.84 12.65
C ILE A 737 17.88 22.60 11.72
N ALA A 738 17.76 21.70 10.73
CA ALA A 738 18.84 21.41 9.79
C ALA A 738 19.26 22.68 9.02
N CYS A 739 18.32 23.43 8.45
CA CYS A 739 18.57 24.69 7.75
C CYS A 739 19.18 25.76 8.66
N TYR A 740 18.69 25.89 9.90
CA TYR A 740 19.26 26.82 10.88
C TYR A 740 20.73 26.50 11.18
N ARG A 741 21.07 25.21 11.37
CA ARG A 741 22.44 24.76 11.61
C ARG A 741 23.36 24.95 10.40
N LEU A 742 22.80 24.93 9.19
CA LEU A 742 23.50 25.25 7.94
C LEU A 742 23.68 26.77 7.71
N GLY A 743 23.04 27.62 8.51
CA GLY A 743 23.04 29.08 8.33
C GLY A 743 22.06 29.59 7.26
N GLU A 744 21.20 28.73 6.74
CA GLU A 744 20.18 29.05 5.74
C GLU A 744 18.94 29.62 6.44
N LEU A 745 19.05 30.83 6.97
CA LEU A 745 18.04 31.42 7.87
C LEU A 745 16.66 31.60 7.23
N THR A 746 16.59 31.87 5.92
CA THR A 746 15.32 32.04 5.20
C THR A 746 14.57 30.72 5.08
N GLU A 747 15.25 29.65 4.66
CA GLU A 747 14.63 28.33 4.54
C GLU A 747 14.28 27.74 5.92
N ALA A 748 15.10 28.04 6.94
CA ALA A 748 14.80 27.68 8.31
C ALA A 748 13.52 28.36 8.81
N GLU A 749 13.33 29.64 8.51
CA GLU A 749 12.11 30.37 8.84
C GLU A 749 10.90 29.76 8.16
N ASP A 750 10.96 29.54 6.84
CA ASP A 750 9.86 28.96 6.06
C ASP A 750 9.45 27.59 6.66
N ALA A 751 10.40 26.69 6.89
CA ALA A 751 10.14 25.38 7.47
C ALA A 751 9.56 25.46 8.90
N LEU A 752 10.06 26.36 9.75
CA LEU A 752 9.55 26.53 11.11
C LEU A 752 8.16 27.18 11.14
N THR A 753 7.83 28.04 10.18
CA THR A 753 6.47 28.59 10.06
C THR A 753 5.47 27.53 9.67
N GLU A 754 5.80 26.63 8.74
CA GLU A 754 4.98 25.46 8.40
C GLU A 754 4.80 24.53 9.60
N ALA A 755 5.88 24.28 10.36
CA ALA A 755 5.78 23.50 11.61
C ALA A 755 4.82 24.13 12.63
N ASN A 756 4.84 25.47 12.74
CA ASN A 756 3.97 26.25 13.62
C ASN A 756 2.50 26.26 13.16
N ILE A 757 2.25 26.27 11.84
CA ILE A 757 0.89 26.15 11.27
C ILE A 757 0.30 24.79 11.67
N LEU A 758 1.09 23.71 11.60
CA LEU A 758 0.63 22.36 11.94
C LEU A 758 0.43 22.16 13.44
N ASN A 759 1.31 22.70 14.28
CA ASN A 759 1.14 22.65 15.74
C ASN A 759 1.77 23.87 16.42
N ASN A 760 0.89 24.84 16.73
CA ASN A 760 1.27 26.06 17.44
C ASN A 760 1.59 25.86 18.93
N GLY A 761 1.33 24.67 19.47
CA GLY A 761 1.64 24.29 20.85
C GLY A 761 3.04 23.71 21.04
N ASN A 762 3.81 23.51 19.97
CA ASN A 762 5.16 22.97 20.07
C ASN A 762 6.16 24.03 20.55
N ALA A 763 6.59 23.93 21.81
CA ALA A 763 7.52 24.87 22.42
C ALA A 763 8.89 24.95 21.71
N GLU A 764 9.33 23.84 21.09
CA GLU A 764 10.63 23.79 20.41
C GLU A 764 10.62 24.60 19.11
N VAL A 765 9.50 24.58 18.37
CA VAL A 765 9.32 25.43 17.17
C VAL A 765 9.47 26.91 17.52
N TRP A 766 8.82 27.36 18.60
CA TRP A 766 8.96 28.73 19.09
C TRP A 766 10.38 29.08 19.56
N GLY A 767 11.09 28.10 20.14
CA GLY A 767 12.50 28.24 20.50
C GLY A 767 13.39 28.50 19.30
N TYR A 768 13.25 27.72 18.22
CA TYR A 768 14.03 27.92 17.00
C TYR A 768 13.60 29.15 16.20
N LEU A 769 12.30 29.50 16.17
CA LEU A 769 11.85 30.78 15.60
C LEU A 769 12.47 31.97 16.33
N SER A 770 12.60 31.90 17.66
CA SER A 770 13.32 32.91 18.44
C SER A 770 14.79 33.01 18.02
N LEU A 771 15.48 31.88 17.82
CA LEU A 771 16.88 31.88 17.38
C LEU A 771 17.05 32.52 16.00
N VAL A 772 16.19 32.14 15.04
CA VAL A 772 16.19 32.73 13.68
C VAL A 772 15.95 34.24 13.75
N CYS A 773 14.96 34.70 14.51
CA CYS A 773 14.66 36.13 14.66
C CYS A 773 15.81 36.93 15.32
N LEU A 774 16.53 36.33 16.27
CA LEU A 774 17.69 36.95 16.89
C LEU A 774 18.84 37.12 15.88
N GLN A 775 19.10 36.13 15.04
CA GLN A 775 20.13 36.20 13.99
C GLN A 775 19.75 37.13 12.83
N THR A 776 18.47 37.24 12.47
CA THR A 776 18.00 38.15 11.42
C THR A 776 17.77 39.59 11.89
N GLY A 777 17.91 39.87 13.19
CA GLY A 777 17.79 41.23 13.74
C GLY A 777 16.35 41.68 14.06
N ARG A 778 15.36 40.78 13.97
CA ARG A 778 13.93 41.10 14.18
C ARG A 778 13.56 41.10 15.65
N ARG A 779 13.76 42.26 16.30
CA ARG A 779 13.68 42.41 17.76
C ARG A 779 12.34 42.01 18.38
N LEU A 780 11.23 42.53 17.84
CA LEU A 780 9.90 42.31 18.40
C LEU A 780 9.46 40.84 18.27
N GLU A 781 9.73 40.23 17.13
CA GLU A 781 9.38 38.83 16.85
C GLU A 781 10.21 37.86 17.69
N ALA A 782 11.50 38.16 17.90
CA ALA A 782 12.37 37.39 18.79
C ALA A 782 11.82 37.35 20.22
N GLU A 783 11.43 38.50 20.78
CA GLU A 783 10.88 38.59 22.14
C GLU A 783 9.56 37.84 22.26
N GLN A 784 8.66 37.99 21.29
CA GLN A 784 7.38 37.29 21.27
C GLN A 784 7.58 35.77 21.18
N SER A 785 8.42 35.31 20.26
CA SER A 785 8.69 33.89 20.06
C SER A 785 9.31 33.26 21.31
N TYR A 786 10.26 33.94 21.94
CA TYR A 786 10.85 33.51 23.20
C TYR A 786 9.82 33.41 24.34
N LYS A 787 8.94 34.42 24.46
CA LYS A 787 7.87 34.42 25.46
C LYS A 787 6.90 33.25 25.26
N TYR A 788 6.56 32.90 24.02
CA TYR A 788 5.73 31.73 23.71
C TYR A 788 6.45 30.42 24.00
N ALA A 789 7.74 30.30 23.65
CA ALA A 789 8.54 29.11 23.97
C ALA A 789 8.57 28.84 25.49
N LEU A 790 8.72 29.88 26.32
CA LEU A 790 8.67 29.75 27.78
C LEU A 790 7.25 29.45 28.29
N LYS A 791 6.22 30.10 27.74
CA LYS A 791 4.82 29.87 28.11
C LYS A 791 4.41 28.42 27.85
N LEU A 792 4.91 27.82 26.77
CA LEU A 792 4.66 26.43 26.38
C LEU A 792 5.63 25.43 27.04
N ASN A 793 6.44 25.88 28.02
CA ASN A 793 7.40 25.05 28.76
C ASN A 793 8.44 24.35 27.88
N LEU A 794 9.26 25.11 27.15
CA LEU A 794 10.42 24.56 26.44
C LEU A 794 11.37 23.82 27.41
N GLN A 795 11.44 22.49 27.30
CA GLN A 795 12.25 21.62 28.17
C GLN A 795 13.73 21.50 27.72
N LYS A 796 14.04 21.74 26.44
CA LYS A 796 15.39 21.54 25.90
C LYS A 796 16.36 22.62 26.38
N GLU A 797 17.12 22.30 27.42
CA GLU A 797 18.12 23.19 28.03
C GLU A 797 19.20 23.67 27.05
N ALA A 798 19.58 22.85 26.07
CA ALA A 798 20.57 23.22 25.06
C ALA A 798 20.09 24.42 24.22
N VAL A 799 18.83 24.38 23.76
CA VAL A 799 18.22 25.47 22.98
C VAL A 799 18.04 26.71 23.84
N LEU A 800 17.61 26.56 25.10
CA LEU A 800 17.50 27.69 26.03
C LEU A 800 18.84 28.37 26.31
N ARG A 801 19.92 27.61 26.47
CA ARG A 801 21.28 28.16 26.63
C ARG A 801 21.73 28.89 25.38
N GLU A 802 21.47 28.33 24.21
CA GLU A 802 21.79 28.95 22.92
C GLU A 802 21.05 30.28 22.74
N ILE A 803 19.74 30.31 23.01
CA ILE A 803 18.94 31.54 22.95
C ILE A 803 19.51 32.62 23.87
N LYS A 804 19.82 32.28 25.13
CA LYS A 804 20.38 33.24 26.10
C LYS A 804 21.73 33.79 25.66
N ALA A 805 22.63 32.91 25.22
CA ALA A 805 23.95 33.33 24.73
C ALA A 805 23.84 34.27 23.53
N LEU A 806 22.89 34.00 22.63
CA LEU A 806 22.64 34.83 21.46
C LEU A 806 22.00 36.17 21.84
N GLN A 807 21.04 36.18 22.78
CA GLN A 807 20.44 37.40 23.34
C GLN A 807 21.49 38.30 24.01
N ASP A 808 22.41 37.72 24.80
CA ASP A 808 23.51 38.46 25.43
C ASP A 808 24.47 39.05 24.39
N HIS A 809 24.67 38.37 23.27
CA HIS A 809 25.51 38.84 22.17
C HIS A 809 24.87 39.97 21.36
N VAL A 810 23.59 39.84 21.00
CA VAL A 810 22.88 40.83 20.17
C VAL A 810 22.27 41.98 20.97
N GLY A 811 22.10 41.81 22.29
CA GLY A 811 21.60 42.83 23.21
C GLY A 811 20.10 43.10 23.13
N PHE A 812 19.30 42.19 22.56
CA PHE A 812 17.84 42.30 22.50
C PHE A 812 17.16 40.91 22.47
N GLY A 813 15.83 40.87 22.61
CA GLY A 813 15.02 39.65 22.50
C GLY A 813 14.81 38.90 23.82
N ASN A 814 15.42 39.37 24.92
CA ASN A 814 15.05 38.96 26.27
C ASN A 814 14.03 39.98 26.83
N PRO A 815 12.78 39.57 27.15
CA PRO A 815 11.74 40.46 27.65
C PRO A 815 12.04 41.04 29.05
N CYS A 816 13.12 40.63 29.70
CA CYS A 816 13.56 41.16 30.99
C CYS A 816 14.44 42.42 30.87
N PHE A 817 14.75 42.92 29.66
CA PHE A 817 15.55 44.12 29.43
C PHE A 817 14.78 45.24 28.74
#